data_AF-A0A933CEG7-F1
#
_entry.id   AF-A0A933CEG7-F1
#
_cell.length_a   1.000
_cell.length_b   1.000
_cell.length_c   1.000
_cell.angle_alpha   90.00
_cell.angle_beta   90.00
_cell.angle_gamma   90.00
#
_symmetry.space_group_name_H-M   'P 1'
#
loop_
_entity.id
_entity.type
_entity.pdbx_description
1 polymer ?
#
loop_
_entity_poly.entity_id
_entity_poly.type
_entity_poly.pdbx_seq_one_letter_code
_entity_poly.pdbx_strand_id
1 'polypeptide(L)'
;MPRALAHLLILLALALTSVPLGVHAHTDQSEYVRTASIYLEGGPVLDAHTRELSKFDLVVVPIEVQVWNKSFFKTIRALNPDIIILPYIATVSWNDAYWVDSIHEAMYKDIKSSWWLKDGDGDQVSVWPNTRALNLNTDWVPYLASHVKDVVLASGYWDGVYFDEVQDSISWVGSVDVDRNGRTDTASQADALWAENYEELFRTTRELIGEDYIIMTNGSSNPDFFPYVNGRMFETFPSSHNTLAEWKNMVGEYLEVESGVAYAPVNMINVNTDNTGGAGSRSDYRAVRYGLTTTLLGDGYFSYDEGTYNHATLWSYDEFDAYLGAPKSTLQNVFNPQKMSIDQGVWLREFEEGQVIVNATTTTQNIRLDGEFEKLHGTQDPTVNNGRIISEVTIAPQDGIILLRPVEDILNATYVNGAFARVYDQNGNTKRTGFFAYDNAIRGGLQVIRFDTDHDGALETVAANDTYVYIYDDDGSLHAQFAPYTTSYDRGINISVGDLEGDGSVEIVIGTENGGGPHVRVFNQDGVLINPGFFAYADSFRGGVNVAIGDLNGDNIKEIITGAGYNGGPHVRVFKKDGTLINPGFFAYDASFRGGVHVAVGDVDGDHIDDIVTGPGLGGAPLARVYDRDGNLKSEFNVFDSTNRDGLEVVAADIDGDFVAEIIGLSADVFTLSGRPGL
;
A
#
# COMPACT_ATOMS: atom_id res chain seq x y z
N MET A 1 16.27 24.65 -67.04
CA MET A 1 15.37 24.15 -65.97
C MET A 1 16.24 23.89 -64.74
N PRO A 2 15.83 24.31 -63.53
CA PRO A 2 16.71 25.13 -62.69
C PRO A 2 17.26 24.47 -61.40
N ARG A 3 18.44 24.99 -60.99
CA ARG A 3 18.91 25.39 -59.63
C ARG A 3 19.12 24.27 -58.58
N ALA A 4 20.37 23.97 -58.19
CA ALA A 4 21.17 24.67 -57.16
C ALA A 4 20.51 24.64 -55.76
N LEU A 5 20.96 23.74 -54.89
CA LEU A 5 20.66 23.75 -53.45
C LEU A 5 21.87 24.26 -52.67
N ALA A 6 21.62 25.32 -51.92
CA ALA A 6 22.54 26.01 -51.04
C ALA A 6 22.52 25.43 -49.63
N HIS A 7 23.61 25.68 -48.90
CA HIS A 7 23.74 25.48 -47.46
C HIS A 7 22.61 26.15 -46.66
N LEU A 8 22.13 25.47 -45.61
CA LEU A 8 21.62 26.14 -44.41
C LEU A 8 21.87 25.26 -43.18
N LEU A 9 22.62 25.81 -42.23
CA LEU A 9 22.76 25.29 -40.87
C LEU A 9 21.38 25.20 -40.21
N ILE A 10 21.07 24.06 -39.58
CA ILE A 10 20.05 23.98 -38.54
C ILE A 10 20.78 23.80 -37.21
N LEU A 11 20.91 24.90 -36.48
CA LEU A 11 21.12 24.92 -35.04
C LEU A 11 19.82 24.43 -34.40
N LEU A 12 19.78 23.17 -33.99
CA LEU A 12 18.72 22.68 -33.10
C LEU A 12 19.08 23.17 -31.69
N ALA A 13 18.54 24.32 -31.31
CA ALA A 13 18.48 24.72 -29.91
C ALA A 13 17.48 23.78 -29.23
N LEU A 14 17.98 22.80 -28.46
CA LEU A 14 17.15 22.15 -27.45
C LEU A 14 16.79 23.22 -26.42
N ALA A 15 15.63 23.84 -26.60
CA ALA A 15 14.91 24.42 -25.48
C ALA A 15 14.48 23.22 -24.62
N LEU A 16 15.23 22.95 -23.55
CA LEU A 16 14.73 22.25 -22.38
C LEU A 16 13.61 23.13 -21.82
N THR A 17 12.42 23.03 -22.40
CA THR A 17 11.20 23.31 -21.66
C THR A 17 11.15 22.25 -20.59
N SER A 18 11.46 22.63 -19.35
CA SER A 18 11.01 21.92 -18.17
C SER A 18 9.51 21.74 -18.34
N VAL A 19 9.09 20.59 -18.86
CA VAL A 19 7.74 20.10 -18.67
C VAL A 19 7.60 20.05 -17.15
N PRO A 20 6.65 20.79 -16.54
CA PRO A 20 6.37 20.55 -15.14
C PRO A 20 6.05 19.06 -15.05
N LEU A 21 6.81 18.35 -14.23
CA LEU A 21 6.40 17.02 -13.79
C LEU A 21 4.99 17.23 -13.22
N GLY A 22 3.97 16.85 -13.99
CA GLY A 22 2.65 16.64 -13.44
C GLY A 22 2.83 15.50 -12.45
N VAL A 23 2.99 15.85 -11.18
CA VAL A 23 2.79 14.90 -10.10
C VAL A 23 1.29 14.68 -10.11
N HIS A 24 0.86 13.54 -10.61
CA HIS A 24 -0.53 13.12 -10.54
C HIS A 24 -0.49 11.88 -9.68
N ALA A 25 -0.97 12.03 -8.45
CA ALA A 25 -1.20 10.93 -7.54
C ALA A 25 -2.17 9.96 -8.24
N HIS A 26 -1.63 8.85 -8.72
CA HIS A 26 -2.43 7.68 -8.99
C HIS A 26 -2.34 6.86 -7.72
N THR A 27 -3.37 6.88 -6.88
CA THR A 27 -3.49 5.81 -5.89
C THR A 27 -3.60 4.51 -6.66
N ASP A 28 -2.70 3.58 -6.38
CA ASP A 28 -2.74 2.28 -7.01
C ASP A 28 -4.13 1.67 -6.83
N GLN A 29 -4.75 1.24 -7.93
CA GLN A 29 -6.12 0.71 -7.89
C GLN A 29 -6.17 -0.68 -7.25
N SER A 30 -5.00 -1.33 -7.05
CA SER A 30 -4.83 -2.61 -6.37
C SER A 30 -4.81 -2.48 -4.83
N GLU A 31 -4.24 -1.41 -4.29
CA GLU A 31 -4.19 -1.17 -2.84
C GLU A 31 -5.52 -0.59 -2.33
N TYR A 32 -6.42 -1.49 -1.96
CA TYR A 32 -7.79 -1.09 -1.72
C TYR A 32 -8.06 -0.58 -0.29
N VAL A 33 -7.25 -1.01 0.69
CA VAL A 33 -7.29 -0.43 2.03
C VAL A 33 -6.57 0.91 2.00
N ARG A 34 -7.32 1.96 1.65
CA ARG A 34 -6.79 3.32 1.60
C ARG A 34 -7.05 4.05 2.90
N THR A 35 -6.01 4.66 3.43
CA THR A 35 -6.00 5.36 4.71
C THR A 35 -5.81 6.85 4.51
N ALA A 36 -6.39 7.64 5.40
CA ALA A 36 -6.22 9.07 5.42
C ALA A 36 -5.92 9.60 6.82
N SER A 37 -5.28 10.76 6.87
CA SER A 37 -5.10 11.52 8.10
C SER A 37 -5.40 12.99 7.87
N ILE A 38 -6.25 13.56 8.72
CA ILE A 38 -6.33 15.00 8.88
C ILE A 38 -5.36 15.34 10.00
N TYR A 39 -4.30 16.08 9.65
CA TYR A 39 -3.20 16.39 10.55
C TYR A 39 -2.98 17.91 10.62
N LEU A 40 -3.67 18.59 11.55
CA LEU A 40 -3.72 20.06 11.60
C LEU A 40 -2.62 20.71 12.46
N GLU A 41 -1.42 20.13 12.47
CA GLU A 41 -0.24 20.73 13.11
C GLU A 41 0.87 21.04 12.10
N GLY A 42 1.49 22.21 12.23
CA GLY A 42 2.61 22.67 11.40
C GLY A 42 3.92 22.85 12.18
N GLY A 43 4.94 23.39 11.51
CA GLY A 43 6.23 23.73 12.12
C GLY A 43 7.05 22.51 12.55
N PRO A 44 7.88 22.62 13.61
CA PRO A 44 8.78 21.53 14.02
C PRO A 44 8.07 20.23 14.40
N VAL A 45 6.77 20.28 14.74
CA VAL A 45 6.01 19.08 15.09
C VAL A 45 5.71 18.26 13.84
N LEU A 46 5.28 18.89 12.75
CA LEU A 46 5.07 18.20 11.46
C LEU A 46 6.36 17.56 10.93
N ASP A 47 7.48 18.28 11.00
CA ASP A 47 8.78 17.76 10.53
C ASP A 47 9.17 16.47 11.25
N ALA A 48 8.83 16.35 12.55
CA ALA A 48 9.11 15.17 13.35
C ALA A 48 8.23 13.96 13.00
N HIS A 49 7.08 14.18 12.35
CA HIS A 49 6.08 13.14 12.03
C HIS A 49 5.98 12.85 10.53
N THR A 50 6.89 13.39 9.71
CA THR A 50 6.81 13.26 8.24
C THR A 50 6.88 11.80 7.77
N ARG A 51 7.62 10.94 8.46
CA ARG A 51 7.73 9.50 8.13
C ARG A 51 6.49 8.73 8.55
N GLU A 52 5.85 9.12 9.65
CA GLU A 52 4.60 8.52 10.10
C GLU A 52 3.46 8.92 9.18
N LEU A 53 3.43 10.19 8.74
CA LEU A 53 2.46 10.70 7.77
C LEU A 53 2.60 10.06 6.39
N SER A 54 3.80 9.65 5.98
CA SER A 54 4.00 9.00 4.67
C SER A 54 3.35 7.61 4.58
N LYS A 55 2.89 7.04 5.70
CA LYS A 55 2.18 5.76 5.73
C LYS A 55 0.70 5.86 5.36
N PHE A 56 0.20 7.08 5.19
CA PHE A 56 -1.18 7.32 4.75
C PHE A 56 -1.20 7.66 3.28
N ASP A 57 -2.29 7.32 2.60
CA ASP A 57 -2.49 7.57 1.17
C ASP A 57 -2.98 8.98 0.88
N LEU A 58 -3.67 9.58 1.86
CA LEU A 58 -4.16 10.95 1.79
C LEU A 58 -3.93 11.68 3.10
N VAL A 59 -3.31 12.85 3.02
CA VAL A 59 -3.10 13.74 4.18
C VAL A 59 -3.68 15.12 3.92
N VAL A 60 -4.45 15.62 4.89
CA VAL A 60 -4.91 17.01 4.94
C VAL A 60 -4.11 17.74 6.00
N VAL A 61 -3.36 18.77 5.60
CA VAL A 61 -2.50 19.54 6.51
C VAL A 61 -2.77 21.05 6.40
N PRO A 62 -2.39 21.87 7.38
CA PRO A 62 -2.65 23.31 7.34
C PRO A 62 -1.95 23.98 6.15
N ILE A 63 -2.59 24.97 5.55
CA ILE A 63 -2.04 25.70 4.41
C ILE A 63 -0.67 26.35 4.73
N GLU A 64 -0.43 26.77 5.97
CA GLU A 64 0.83 27.39 6.42
C GLU A 64 2.05 26.45 6.33
N VAL A 65 1.85 25.14 6.16
CA VAL A 65 2.92 24.16 5.91
C VAL A 65 3.76 24.55 4.69
N GLN A 66 3.16 25.17 3.66
CA GLN A 66 3.92 25.67 2.50
C GLN A 66 4.85 26.85 2.83
N VAL A 67 4.63 27.51 3.97
CA VAL A 67 5.46 28.61 4.47
C VAL A 67 6.59 28.07 5.34
N TRP A 68 6.26 27.24 6.33
CA TRP A 68 7.19 26.84 7.40
C TRP A 68 7.93 25.54 7.14
N ASN A 69 7.34 24.60 6.40
CA ASN A 69 7.81 23.22 6.30
C ASN A 69 8.10 22.80 4.86
N LYS A 70 8.78 23.63 4.06
CA LYS A 70 9.00 23.33 2.62
C LYS A 70 9.69 21.99 2.33
N SER A 71 10.52 21.49 3.26
CA SER A 71 11.17 20.18 3.15
C SER A 71 10.20 19.01 3.33
N PHE A 72 9.06 19.20 3.99
CA PHE A 72 8.02 18.19 4.19
C PHE A 72 7.61 17.56 2.87
N PHE A 73 7.18 18.37 1.89
CA PHE A 73 6.67 17.87 0.60
C PHE A 73 7.69 17.02 -0.17
N LYS A 74 8.97 17.42 -0.16
CA LYS A 74 10.02 16.62 -0.80
C LYS A 74 10.25 15.31 -0.05
N THR A 75 10.24 15.35 1.27
CA THR A 75 10.57 14.19 2.12
C THR A 75 9.44 13.17 2.09
N ILE A 76 8.19 13.62 2.26
CA ILE A 76 7.03 12.73 2.26
C ILE A 76 6.84 12.06 0.89
N ARG A 77 6.97 12.79 -0.22
CA ARG A 77 6.90 12.20 -1.57
C ARG A 77 8.06 11.30 -1.94
N ALA A 78 9.20 11.42 -1.24
CA ALA A 78 10.30 10.47 -1.41
C ALA A 78 10.07 9.17 -0.63
N LEU A 79 9.19 9.19 0.37
CA LEU A 79 8.81 8.01 1.16
C LEU A 79 7.54 7.35 0.64
N ASN A 80 6.61 8.13 0.10
CA ASN A 80 5.39 7.67 -0.54
C ASN A 80 5.14 8.55 -1.78
N PRO A 81 5.53 8.10 -2.98
CA PRO A 81 5.37 8.86 -4.23
C PRO A 81 3.91 9.15 -4.60
N ASP A 82 2.98 8.27 -4.20
CA ASP A 82 1.56 8.30 -4.59
C ASP A 82 0.66 9.06 -3.61
N ILE A 83 1.23 9.56 -2.51
CA ILE A 83 0.48 10.30 -1.49
C ILE A 83 -0.24 11.53 -2.05
N ILE A 84 -1.52 11.66 -1.67
CA ILE A 84 -2.34 12.85 -1.90
C ILE A 84 -2.15 13.82 -0.73
N ILE A 85 -1.78 15.07 -1.02
CA ILE A 85 -1.57 16.12 -0.04
C ILE A 85 -2.50 17.29 -0.34
N LEU A 86 -3.46 17.54 0.56
CA LEU A 86 -4.43 18.62 0.43
C LEU A 86 -4.25 19.68 1.54
N PRO A 87 -4.32 20.98 1.20
CA PRO A 87 -4.31 22.05 2.17
C PRO A 87 -5.71 22.21 2.79
N TYR A 88 -5.76 22.28 4.13
CA TYR A 88 -6.95 22.69 4.87
C TYR A 88 -7.24 24.18 4.64
N ILE A 89 -8.44 24.49 4.12
CA ILE A 89 -8.93 25.85 3.92
C ILE A 89 -10.35 25.97 4.47
N ALA A 90 -10.53 26.78 5.51
CA ALA A 90 -11.86 27.15 5.97
C ALA A 90 -12.52 28.13 4.98
N THR A 91 -13.76 27.85 4.61
CA THR A 91 -14.49 28.63 3.60
C THR A 91 -15.15 29.89 4.16
N VAL A 92 -15.53 29.89 5.44
CA VAL A 92 -16.38 30.93 6.04
C VAL A 92 -15.83 31.49 7.35
N SER A 93 -15.28 30.68 8.25
CA SER A 93 -14.71 31.18 9.50
C SER A 93 -13.44 31.98 9.25
N TRP A 94 -13.28 33.08 9.98
CA TRP A 94 -12.00 33.76 10.16
C TRP A 94 -11.55 33.72 11.61
N ASN A 95 -10.33 33.23 11.86
CA ASN A 95 -9.78 33.11 13.21
C ASN A 95 -8.58 34.04 13.44
N ASP A 96 -8.78 35.08 14.25
CA ASP A 96 -7.74 36.08 14.55
C ASP A 96 -6.64 35.56 15.50
N ALA A 97 -6.81 34.39 16.12
CA ALA A 97 -5.90 33.87 17.14
C ALA A 97 -4.83 32.91 16.59
N TYR A 98 -5.14 32.13 15.54
CA TYR A 98 -4.27 31.05 15.06
C TYR A 98 -3.64 31.32 13.69
N TRP A 99 -4.25 32.15 12.85
CA TRP A 99 -3.79 32.39 11.49
C TRP A 99 -2.79 33.56 11.40
N VAL A 100 -1.57 33.29 11.85
CA VAL A 100 -0.48 34.28 11.98
C VAL A 100 0.66 34.10 10.98
N ASP A 101 0.46 33.31 9.91
CA ASP A 101 1.42 33.15 8.83
C ASP A 101 1.21 34.16 7.70
N SER A 102 2.19 34.23 6.78
CA SER A 102 2.18 35.23 5.72
C SER A 102 1.04 35.11 4.71
N ILE A 103 0.44 33.93 4.54
CA ILE A 103 -0.66 33.70 3.60
C ILE A 103 -1.93 34.30 4.19
N HIS A 104 -2.29 33.88 5.40
CA HIS A 104 -3.47 34.42 6.07
C HIS A 104 -3.32 35.91 6.38
N GLU A 105 -2.11 36.40 6.72
CA GLU A 105 -1.87 37.84 6.87
C GLU A 105 -2.12 38.63 5.57
N ALA A 106 -1.80 38.05 4.41
CA ALA A 106 -2.09 38.66 3.11
C ALA A 106 -3.59 38.62 2.81
N MET A 107 -4.23 37.48 3.02
CA MET A 107 -5.69 37.32 2.86
C MET A 107 -6.46 38.32 3.72
N TYR A 108 -6.08 38.49 4.99
CA TYR A 108 -6.77 39.41 5.90
C TYR A 108 -6.74 40.87 5.42
N LYS A 109 -5.63 41.30 4.80
CA LYS A 109 -5.49 42.67 4.27
C LYS A 109 -6.41 42.91 3.08
N ASP A 110 -6.75 41.85 2.35
CA ASP A 110 -7.64 41.93 1.19
C ASP A 110 -9.11 41.86 1.58
N ILE A 111 -9.46 41.20 2.68
CA ILE A 111 -10.85 41.09 3.17
C ILE A 111 -11.46 42.48 3.36
N LYS A 112 -12.61 42.69 2.71
CA LYS A 112 -13.36 43.96 2.80
C LYS A 112 -14.39 43.90 3.91
N SER A 113 -14.66 45.05 4.53
CA SER A 113 -15.68 45.16 5.58
C SER A 113 -17.09 44.74 5.13
N SER A 114 -17.36 44.80 3.81
CA SER A 114 -18.60 44.38 3.18
C SER A 114 -18.72 42.87 2.95
N TRP A 115 -17.67 42.11 3.21
CA TRP A 115 -17.65 40.64 3.03
C TRP A 115 -18.04 39.89 4.29
N TRP A 116 -18.06 40.54 5.45
CA TRP A 116 -18.46 39.89 6.70
C TRP A 116 -19.97 39.61 6.70
N LEU A 117 -20.34 38.40 7.15
CA LEU A 117 -21.71 38.03 7.44
C LEU A 117 -22.20 38.83 8.64
N LYS A 118 -23.42 39.35 8.51
CA LYS A 118 -24.08 40.14 9.52
C LYS A 118 -25.49 39.62 9.78
N ASP A 119 -26.04 39.98 10.92
CA ASP A 119 -27.46 39.85 11.18
C ASP A 119 -28.24 41.08 10.68
N GLY A 120 -29.57 41.04 10.82
CA GLY A 120 -30.44 42.16 10.43
C GLY A 120 -30.26 43.45 11.24
N ASP A 121 -29.55 43.42 12.37
CA ASP A 121 -29.18 44.59 13.16
C ASP A 121 -27.81 45.16 12.75
N GLY A 122 -27.07 44.43 11.90
CA GLY A 122 -25.77 44.81 11.35
C GLY A 122 -24.57 44.32 12.16
N ASP A 123 -24.80 43.49 13.17
CA ASP A 123 -23.76 42.88 14.00
C ASP A 123 -23.14 41.68 13.28
N GLN A 124 -21.84 41.43 13.50
CA GLN A 124 -21.15 40.31 12.85
C GLN A 124 -21.59 38.97 13.43
N VAL A 125 -21.82 38.01 12.53
CA VAL A 125 -22.20 36.64 12.89
C VAL A 125 -20.97 35.76 12.97
N SER A 126 -21.00 34.75 13.83
CA SER A 126 -20.00 33.69 13.87
C SER A 126 -20.64 32.33 13.68
N VAL A 127 -19.95 31.44 12.96
CA VAL A 127 -20.32 30.03 12.81
C VAL A 127 -19.59 29.13 13.81
N TRP A 128 -18.49 29.60 14.41
CA TRP A 128 -17.70 28.89 15.41
C TRP A 128 -17.29 29.79 16.60
N PRO A 129 -17.13 29.25 17.82
CA PRO A 129 -16.58 29.99 18.94
C PRO A 129 -15.27 30.73 18.62
N ASN A 130 -15.24 32.04 18.90
CA ASN A 130 -14.10 32.94 18.69
C ASN A 130 -13.71 33.20 17.22
N THR A 131 -14.58 32.90 16.25
CA THR A 131 -14.39 33.27 14.84
C THR A 131 -15.32 34.40 14.42
N ARG A 132 -15.18 34.84 13.16
CA ARG A 132 -16.10 35.75 12.47
C ARG A 132 -16.41 35.16 11.10
N ALA A 133 -17.68 35.15 10.69
CA ALA A 133 -18.08 34.52 9.44
C ALA A 133 -18.01 35.48 8.25
N LEU A 134 -17.47 35.01 7.13
CA LEU A 134 -17.55 35.64 5.81
C LEU A 134 -18.86 35.25 5.13
N ASN A 135 -19.47 36.21 4.45
CA ASN A 135 -20.70 36.00 3.69
C ASN A 135 -20.36 35.52 2.28
N LEU A 136 -20.80 34.31 1.94
CA LEU A 136 -20.58 33.71 0.62
C LEU A 136 -21.25 34.51 -0.50
N ASN A 137 -22.33 35.24 -0.22
CA ASN A 137 -22.99 36.12 -1.20
C ASN A 137 -22.26 37.47 -1.38
N THR A 138 -20.94 37.43 -1.55
CA THR A 138 -20.07 38.60 -1.72
C THR A 138 -18.88 38.28 -2.63
N ASP A 139 -18.05 39.29 -2.96
CA ASP A 139 -16.82 39.06 -3.73
C ASP A 139 -15.77 38.21 -2.98
N TRP A 140 -16.07 37.76 -1.75
CA TRP A 140 -15.30 36.74 -1.05
C TRP A 140 -15.16 35.44 -1.85
N VAL A 141 -16.25 34.97 -2.47
CA VAL A 141 -16.24 33.71 -3.24
C VAL A 141 -15.23 33.73 -4.40
N PRO A 142 -15.30 34.68 -5.36
CA PRO A 142 -14.31 34.74 -6.42
C PRO A 142 -12.90 35.08 -5.91
N TYR A 143 -12.77 35.79 -4.78
CA TYR A 143 -11.47 36.01 -4.14
C TYR A 143 -10.86 34.70 -3.62
N LEU A 144 -11.61 33.91 -2.86
CA LEU A 144 -11.14 32.65 -2.29
C LEU A 144 -10.77 31.64 -3.39
N ALA A 145 -11.61 31.51 -4.42
CA ALA A 145 -11.31 30.67 -5.58
C ALA A 145 -10.02 31.10 -6.30
N SER A 146 -9.81 32.41 -6.48
CA SER A 146 -8.57 32.95 -7.06
C SER A 146 -7.38 32.73 -6.13
N HIS A 147 -7.57 32.82 -4.81
CA HIS A 147 -6.52 32.58 -3.83
C HIS A 147 -6.01 31.13 -3.89
N VAL A 148 -6.93 30.15 -4.00
CA VAL A 148 -6.58 28.74 -4.20
C VAL A 148 -5.67 28.59 -5.42
N LYS A 149 -6.05 29.16 -6.56
CA LYS A 149 -5.23 29.08 -7.77
C LYS A 149 -3.88 29.81 -7.63
N ASP A 150 -3.93 31.10 -7.31
CA ASP A 150 -2.80 32.02 -7.50
C ASP A 150 -1.79 31.98 -6.34
N VAL A 151 -2.19 31.47 -5.17
CA VAL A 151 -1.33 31.39 -3.97
C VAL A 151 -1.10 29.96 -3.51
N VAL A 152 -2.15 29.13 -3.48
CA VAL A 152 -2.05 27.77 -2.94
C VAL A 152 -1.43 26.84 -3.97
N LEU A 153 -2.12 26.60 -5.09
CA LEU A 153 -1.66 25.69 -6.14
C LEU A 153 -0.42 26.21 -6.88
N ALA A 154 -0.26 27.54 -7.00
CA ALA A 154 0.94 28.15 -7.57
C ALA A 154 2.25 27.81 -6.83
N SER A 155 2.18 27.28 -5.59
CA SER A 155 3.35 26.78 -4.86
C SER A 155 3.97 25.53 -5.49
N GLY A 156 3.15 24.73 -6.21
CA GLY A 156 3.54 23.44 -6.79
C GLY A 156 3.63 22.30 -5.78
N TYR A 157 3.08 22.45 -4.56
CA TYR A 157 3.16 21.44 -3.51
C TYR A 157 1.93 20.52 -3.40
N TRP A 158 0.75 21.03 -3.73
CA TRP A 158 -0.54 20.44 -3.42
C TRP A 158 -1.17 19.72 -4.61
N ASP A 159 -1.89 18.63 -4.33
CA ASP A 159 -2.65 17.86 -5.34
C ASP A 159 -4.07 18.40 -5.55
N GLY A 160 -4.46 19.43 -4.77
CA GLY A 160 -5.80 19.98 -4.81
C GLY A 160 -6.07 20.92 -3.64
N VAL A 161 -7.33 20.97 -3.23
CA VAL A 161 -7.83 21.76 -2.11
C VAL A 161 -8.82 20.96 -1.26
N TYR A 162 -8.71 21.11 0.06
CA TYR A 162 -9.71 20.65 1.02
C TYR A 162 -10.45 21.86 1.60
N PHE A 163 -11.73 22.00 1.27
CA PHE A 163 -12.61 23.04 1.80
C PHE A 163 -13.37 22.55 3.03
N ASP A 164 -13.10 23.17 4.17
CA ASP A 164 -13.81 22.89 5.42
C ASP A 164 -15.03 23.79 5.63
N GLU A 165 -15.91 23.43 6.57
CA GLU A 165 -17.12 24.18 6.94
C GLU A 165 -18.19 24.31 5.83
N VAL A 166 -18.23 23.35 4.90
CA VAL A 166 -19.19 23.33 3.78
C VAL A 166 -20.56 22.90 4.26
N GLN A 167 -21.44 23.85 4.57
CA GLN A 167 -22.83 23.57 4.97
C GLN A 167 -23.78 24.22 3.95
N ASP A 168 -24.74 23.47 3.42
CA ASP A 168 -25.76 23.96 2.49
C ASP A 168 -26.88 24.79 3.16
N SER A 169 -26.72 25.06 4.46
CA SER A 169 -27.61 25.90 5.26
C SER A 169 -26.82 26.73 6.27
N ILE A 170 -27.37 27.89 6.62
CA ILE A 170 -26.79 28.85 7.56
C ILE A 170 -27.79 29.30 8.63
N SER A 171 -29.10 29.11 8.41
CA SER A 171 -30.16 29.57 9.30
C SER A 171 -30.07 29.01 10.74
N TRP A 172 -29.32 27.93 10.94
CA TRP A 172 -29.04 27.32 12.24
C TRP A 172 -28.21 28.23 13.18
N VAL A 173 -27.45 29.19 12.66
CA VAL A 173 -26.70 30.16 13.49
C VAL A 173 -27.57 31.28 14.08
N GLY A 174 -28.83 31.38 13.63
CA GLY A 174 -29.78 32.39 14.10
C GLY A 174 -30.08 33.47 13.04
N SER A 175 -30.13 34.73 13.47
CA SER A 175 -30.44 35.87 12.60
C SER A 175 -29.27 36.15 11.66
N VAL A 176 -29.53 36.16 10.35
CA VAL A 176 -28.54 36.44 9.31
C VAL A 176 -29.16 37.33 8.23
N ASP A 177 -28.35 38.16 7.58
CA ASP A 177 -28.64 39.00 6.42
C ASP A 177 -27.65 38.61 5.29
N VAL A 178 -27.96 37.51 4.62
CA VAL A 178 -27.15 36.94 3.54
C VAL A 178 -27.30 37.78 2.28
N ASP A 179 -28.50 38.30 1.99
CA ASP A 179 -28.78 39.13 0.82
C ASP A 179 -28.25 40.59 0.93
N ARG A 180 -27.87 41.00 2.14
CA ARG A 180 -27.29 42.31 2.49
C ARG A 180 -28.25 43.47 2.29
N ASN A 181 -29.56 43.24 2.45
CA ASN A 181 -30.59 44.28 2.33
C ASN A 181 -30.81 45.10 3.62
N GLY A 182 -30.10 44.75 4.70
CA GLY A 182 -30.22 45.39 6.02
C GLY A 182 -31.41 44.88 6.84
N ARG A 183 -31.87 43.65 6.58
CA ARG A 183 -32.93 42.97 7.33
C ARG A 183 -32.58 41.50 7.45
N THR A 184 -33.03 40.89 8.54
CA THR A 184 -32.91 39.45 8.73
C THR A 184 -33.65 38.69 7.62
N ASP A 185 -32.95 37.77 6.97
CA ASP A 185 -33.50 36.83 6.01
C ASP A 185 -34.38 35.80 6.71
N THR A 186 -35.40 35.29 6.00
CA THR A 186 -36.07 34.08 6.46
C THR A 186 -35.14 32.89 6.31
N ALA A 187 -35.28 31.86 7.15
CA ALA A 187 -34.43 30.65 7.08
C ALA A 187 -34.34 30.07 5.66
N SER A 188 -35.47 29.95 4.97
CA SER A 188 -35.50 29.45 3.58
C SER A 188 -34.78 30.34 2.58
N GLN A 189 -34.75 31.66 2.77
CA GLN A 189 -34.02 32.57 1.89
C GLN A 189 -32.51 32.50 2.17
N ALA A 190 -32.14 32.53 3.45
CA ALA A 190 -30.75 32.44 3.87
C ALA A 190 -30.12 31.13 3.39
N ASP A 191 -30.78 29.99 3.62
CA ASP A 191 -30.25 28.67 3.24
C ASP A 191 -30.16 28.51 1.72
N ALA A 192 -31.16 28.98 0.96
CA ALA A 192 -31.12 28.90 -0.50
C ALA A 192 -29.98 29.73 -1.10
N LEU A 193 -29.79 30.98 -0.64
CA LEU A 193 -28.67 31.81 -1.07
C LEU A 193 -27.33 31.22 -0.65
N TRP A 194 -27.26 30.62 0.55
CA TRP A 194 -26.04 30.03 1.05
C TRP A 194 -25.59 28.83 0.22
N ALA A 195 -26.51 27.90 -0.08
CA ALA A 195 -26.25 26.76 -0.96
C ALA A 195 -25.83 27.20 -2.37
N GLU A 196 -26.52 28.17 -2.97
CA GLU A 196 -26.20 28.71 -4.30
C GLU A 196 -24.77 29.30 -4.35
N ASN A 197 -24.32 29.98 -3.29
CA ASN A 197 -22.99 30.57 -3.27
C ASN A 197 -21.88 29.56 -2.93
N TYR A 198 -22.18 28.45 -2.27
CA TYR A 198 -21.25 27.32 -2.20
C TYR A 198 -21.08 26.64 -3.55
N GLU A 199 -22.18 26.42 -4.28
CA GLU A 199 -22.12 25.93 -5.66
C GLU A 199 -21.24 26.86 -6.51
N GLU A 200 -21.44 28.18 -6.40
CA GLU A 200 -20.62 29.16 -7.13
C GLU A 200 -19.13 29.11 -6.74
N LEU A 201 -18.82 28.91 -5.45
CA LEU A 201 -17.44 28.74 -4.99
C LEU A 201 -16.77 27.54 -5.65
N PHE A 202 -17.44 26.39 -5.68
CA PHE A 202 -16.87 25.18 -6.28
C PHE A 202 -16.77 25.28 -7.79
N ARG A 203 -17.81 25.81 -8.45
CA ARG A 203 -17.79 26.09 -9.89
C ARG A 203 -16.64 27.01 -10.26
N THR A 204 -16.54 28.17 -9.60
CA THR A 204 -15.49 29.17 -9.89
C THR A 204 -14.11 28.59 -9.62
N THR A 205 -13.93 27.84 -8.52
CA THR A 205 -12.66 27.19 -8.22
C THR A 205 -12.30 26.17 -9.30
N ARG A 206 -13.24 25.30 -9.69
CA ARG A 206 -13.02 24.29 -10.74
C ARG A 206 -12.66 24.93 -12.08
N GLU A 207 -13.37 25.98 -12.51
CA GLU A 207 -13.08 26.72 -13.74
C GLU A 207 -11.66 27.34 -13.73
N LEU A 208 -11.18 27.74 -12.55
CA LEU A 208 -9.88 28.39 -12.38
C LEU A 208 -8.71 27.41 -12.36
N ILE A 209 -8.89 26.24 -11.74
CA ILE A 209 -7.80 25.27 -11.50
C ILE A 209 -7.76 24.14 -12.54
N GLY A 210 -8.88 23.83 -13.19
CA GLY A 210 -8.99 22.74 -14.17
C GLY A 210 -9.37 21.40 -13.55
N GLU A 211 -9.37 20.34 -14.35
CA GLU A 211 -9.86 19.00 -13.99
C GLU A 211 -8.81 18.16 -13.24
N ASP A 212 -7.53 18.52 -13.37
CA ASP A 212 -6.40 17.74 -12.84
C ASP A 212 -6.25 17.82 -11.31
N TYR A 213 -6.83 18.84 -10.67
CA TYR A 213 -6.72 19.05 -9.23
C TYR A 213 -7.92 18.49 -8.47
N ILE A 214 -7.65 17.95 -7.28
CA ILE A 214 -8.70 17.44 -6.38
C ILE A 214 -9.42 18.62 -5.70
N ILE A 215 -10.75 18.57 -5.66
CA ILE A 215 -11.55 19.42 -4.76
C ILE A 215 -12.31 18.50 -3.81
N MET A 216 -11.91 18.51 -2.54
CA MET A 216 -12.57 17.75 -1.48
C MET A 216 -13.25 18.71 -0.49
N THR A 217 -14.43 18.36 0.01
CA THR A 217 -15.17 19.19 0.97
C THR A 217 -15.36 18.49 2.31
N ASN A 218 -15.68 19.24 3.38
CA ASN A 218 -16.17 18.69 4.65
C ASN A 218 -17.45 19.39 5.10
N GLY A 219 -18.49 18.59 5.34
CA GLY A 219 -19.87 19.04 5.53
C GLY A 219 -20.76 18.62 4.35
N SER A 220 -21.92 19.23 4.10
CA SER A 220 -23.03 18.76 3.25
C SER A 220 -22.71 17.87 2.01
N SER A 221 -23.58 16.86 1.81
CA SER A 221 -23.65 15.98 0.62
C SER A 221 -24.54 16.54 -0.52
N ASN A 222 -24.74 17.86 -0.62
CA ASN A 222 -25.66 18.44 -1.61
C ASN A 222 -25.28 18.03 -3.05
N PRO A 223 -26.17 17.34 -3.80
CA PRO A 223 -25.91 16.92 -5.17
C PRO A 223 -25.57 18.06 -6.16
N ASP A 224 -26.00 19.29 -5.87
CA ASP A 224 -25.66 20.45 -6.69
C ASP A 224 -24.14 20.74 -6.69
N PHE A 225 -23.38 20.23 -5.71
CA PHE A 225 -21.92 20.37 -5.64
C PHE A 225 -21.18 19.33 -6.50
N PHE A 226 -21.80 18.18 -6.81
CA PHE A 226 -21.18 17.03 -7.45
C PHE A 226 -20.53 17.31 -8.82
N PRO A 227 -21.05 18.23 -9.67
CA PRO A 227 -20.42 18.57 -10.93
C PRO A 227 -19.04 19.22 -10.80
N TYR A 228 -18.65 19.68 -9.61
CA TYR A 228 -17.46 20.51 -9.41
C TYR A 228 -16.42 19.87 -8.47
N VAL A 229 -16.83 18.93 -7.62
CA VAL A 229 -15.99 18.32 -6.57
C VAL A 229 -15.64 16.86 -6.87
N ASN A 230 -14.57 16.37 -6.25
CA ASN A 230 -14.14 14.97 -6.30
C ASN A 230 -14.80 14.14 -5.19
N GLY A 231 -15.24 14.75 -4.09
CA GLY A 231 -15.87 14.04 -2.99
C GLY A 231 -15.82 14.84 -1.70
N ARG A 232 -16.10 14.18 -0.58
CA ARG A 232 -16.14 14.82 0.73
C ARG A 232 -15.62 13.95 1.86
N MET A 233 -15.29 14.60 2.97
CA MET A 233 -15.15 13.97 4.26
C MET A 233 -16.53 13.81 4.93
N PHE A 234 -16.76 12.63 5.48
CA PHE A 234 -17.85 12.29 6.37
C PHE A 234 -17.30 12.30 7.80
N GLU A 235 -17.34 13.48 8.41
CA GLU A 235 -16.77 13.72 9.74
C GLU A 235 -17.64 13.15 10.87
N THR A 236 -16.99 12.60 11.90
CA THR A 236 -17.67 11.99 13.06
C THR A 236 -18.62 10.88 12.60
N PHE A 237 -18.13 10.01 11.73
CA PHE A 237 -18.96 9.00 11.10
C PHE A 237 -19.44 7.93 12.10
N PRO A 238 -20.73 7.50 12.03
CA PRO A 238 -21.80 8.05 11.19
C PRO A 238 -22.48 9.29 11.82
N SER A 239 -22.36 9.43 13.13
CA SER A 239 -22.67 10.63 13.92
C SER A 239 -22.14 10.41 15.35
N SER A 240 -22.19 11.44 16.19
CA SER A 240 -21.91 11.31 17.64
C SER A 240 -22.92 10.45 18.42
N HIS A 241 -24.08 10.11 17.83
CA HIS A 241 -25.06 9.18 18.45
C HIS A 241 -24.83 7.73 18.00
N ASN A 242 -24.21 7.56 16.82
CA ASN A 242 -23.82 6.28 16.24
C ASN A 242 -24.95 5.23 16.20
N THR A 243 -26.14 5.62 15.71
CA THR A 243 -27.26 4.69 15.51
C THR A 243 -27.23 4.02 14.13
N LEU A 244 -27.83 2.83 14.01
CA LEU A 244 -27.94 2.13 12.72
C LEU A 244 -28.74 2.90 11.66
N ALA A 245 -29.64 3.80 12.07
CA ALA A 245 -30.39 4.63 11.13
C ALA A 245 -29.50 5.73 10.54
N GLU A 246 -28.66 6.36 11.38
CA GLU A 246 -27.65 7.32 10.93
C GLU A 246 -26.59 6.64 10.07
N TRP A 247 -26.09 5.47 10.48
CA TRP A 247 -25.17 4.68 9.64
C TRP A 247 -25.74 4.41 8.25
N LYS A 248 -26.99 3.91 8.18
CA LYS A 248 -27.64 3.65 6.89
C LYS A 248 -27.69 4.90 6.02
N ASN A 249 -28.13 6.03 6.59
CA ASN A 249 -28.28 7.27 5.84
C ASN A 249 -26.93 7.79 5.37
N MET A 250 -25.93 7.81 6.25
CA MET A 250 -24.59 8.32 5.95
C MET A 250 -23.86 7.46 4.92
N VAL A 251 -23.98 6.12 4.98
CA VAL A 251 -23.45 5.23 3.93
C VAL A 251 -24.20 5.43 2.61
N GLY A 252 -25.52 5.68 2.67
CA GLY A 252 -26.31 6.01 1.48
C GLY A 252 -25.80 7.28 0.80
N GLU A 253 -25.58 8.34 1.56
CA GLU A 253 -25.00 9.60 1.08
C GLU A 253 -23.57 9.39 0.54
N TYR A 254 -22.73 8.64 1.24
CA TYR A 254 -21.39 8.29 0.79
C TYR A 254 -21.38 7.62 -0.59
N LEU A 255 -22.18 6.58 -0.78
CA LEU A 255 -22.27 5.89 -2.07
C LEU A 255 -22.93 6.75 -3.16
N GLU A 256 -23.81 7.69 -2.78
CA GLU A 256 -24.40 8.66 -3.70
C GLU A 256 -23.38 9.71 -4.16
N VAL A 257 -22.57 10.26 -3.24
CA VAL A 257 -21.46 11.16 -3.60
C VAL A 257 -20.47 10.43 -4.51
N GLU A 258 -20.02 9.24 -4.11
CA GLU A 258 -19.06 8.44 -4.88
C GLU A 258 -19.50 8.17 -6.31
N SER A 259 -20.77 7.84 -6.53
CA SER A 259 -21.32 7.58 -7.87
C SER A 259 -21.80 8.82 -8.62
N GLY A 260 -22.00 9.94 -7.91
CA GLY A 260 -22.60 11.17 -8.45
C GLY A 260 -21.62 12.24 -8.88
N VAL A 261 -20.41 12.26 -8.32
CA VAL A 261 -19.36 13.25 -8.68
C VAL A 261 -18.91 13.10 -10.13
N ALA A 262 -18.56 14.22 -10.76
CA ALA A 262 -18.12 14.24 -12.16
C ALA A 262 -16.64 13.85 -12.37
N TYR A 263 -15.88 13.68 -11.28
CA TYR A 263 -14.44 13.45 -11.28
C TYR A 263 -14.10 12.14 -10.55
N ALA A 264 -12.82 11.75 -10.57
CA ALA A 264 -12.34 10.61 -9.78
C ALA A 264 -12.73 10.78 -8.30
N PRO A 265 -13.52 9.85 -7.71
CA PRO A 265 -14.02 10.00 -6.36
C PRO A 265 -12.92 10.03 -5.31
N VAL A 266 -12.95 11.03 -4.42
CA VAL A 266 -12.06 11.15 -3.25
C VAL A 266 -12.92 11.46 -2.04
N ASN A 267 -13.39 10.39 -1.37
CA ASN A 267 -14.19 10.47 -0.16
C ASN A 267 -13.36 10.03 1.05
N MET A 268 -13.57 10.66 2.20
CA MET A 268 -12.97 10.22 3.46
C MET A 268 -14.06 9.87 4.47
N ILE A 269 -13.99 8.69 5.05
CA ILE A 269 -14.79 8.33 6.22
C ILE A 269 -13.92 8.55 7.46
N ASN A 270 -14.20 9.60 8.23
CA ASN A 270 -13.49 9.84 9.48
C ASN A 270 -14.33 9.41 10.66
N VAL A 271 -13.94 8.28 11.26
CA VAL A 271 -14.48 7.86 12.56
C VAL A 271 -13.61 8.50 13.64
N ASN A 272 -14.20 8.92 14.76
CA ASN A 272 -13.42 9.53 15.82
C ASN A 272 -13.90 9.11 17.19
N THR A 273 -13.22 9.62 18.21
CA THR A 273 -13.46 9.26 19.61
C THR A 273 -14.35 10.26 20.36
N ASP A 274 -15.03 11.15 19.64
CA ASP A 274 -15.81 12.27 20.18
C ASP A 274 -15.00 13.14 21.16
N ASN A 275 -13.68 13.28 20.94
CA ASN A 275 -12.74 13.99 21.80
C ASN A 275 -12.75 13.52 23.27
N THR A 276 -13.06 12.23 23.53
CA THR A 276 -13.14 11.70 24.90
C THR A 276 -11.79 11.57 25.62
N GLY A 277 -10.67 11.74 24.90
CA GLY A 277 -9.32 11.96 25.46
C GLY A 277 -8.78 10.84 26.34
N GLY A 278 -9.28 9.61 26.19
CA GLY A 278 -8.91 8.46 27.03
C GLY A 278 -8.15 7.38 26.28
N ALA A 279 -7.19 6.72 26.94
CA ALA A 279 -6.45 5.58 26.39
C ALA A 279 -7.32 4.39 25.92
N GLY A 280 -8.61 4.36 26.28
CA GLY A 280 -9.59 3.39 25.81
C GLY A 280 -10.15 3.69 24.41
N SER A 281 -9.86 4.86 23.83
CA SER A 281 -10.41 5.28 22.55
C SER A 281 -9.57 4.80 21.36
N ARG A 282 -8.24 4.93 21.42
CA ARG A 282 -7.33 4.31 20.42
C ARG A 282 -7.54 2.79 20.31
N SER A 283 -7.87 2.13 21.41
CA SER A 283 -8.07 0.68 21.49
C SER A 283 -9.50 0.23 21.20
N ASP A 284 -10.39 1.10 20.69
CA ASP A 284 -11.71 0.68 20.20
C ASP A 284 -11.59 0.07 18.81
N TYR A 285 -10.94 -1.10 18.75
CA TYR A 285 -10.71 -1.83 17.49
C TYR A 285 -12.00 -2.21 16.79
N ARG A 286 -13.11 -2.33 17.52
CA ARG A 286 -14.43 -2.54 16.92
C ARG A 286 -14.89 -1.31 16.15
N ALA A 287 -14.73 -0.10 16.71
CA ALA A 287 -15.05 1.13 15.98
C ALA A 287 -14.20 1.28 14.71
N VAL A 288 -12.90 0.96 14.80
CA VAL A 288 -11.98 0.94 13.66
C VAL A 288 -12.45 -0.06 12.60
N ARG A 289 -12.66 -1.32 12.97
CA ARG A 289 -13.14 -2.35 12.03
C ARG A 289 -14.48 -1.98 11.42
N TYR A 290 -15.43 -1.47 12.21
CA TYR A 290 -16.75 -1.10 11.70
C TYR A 290 -16.66 0.06 10.71
N GLY A 291 -15.85 1.08 11.01
CA GLY A 291 -15.62 2.24 10.13
C GLY A 291 -14.87 1.87 8.86
N LEU A 292 -13.74 1.17 9.00
CA LEU A 292 -12.91 0.76 7.89
C LEU A 292 -13.66 -0.18 6.94
N THR A 293 -14.28 -1.25 7.45
CA THR A 293 -15.04 -2.15 6.57
C THR A 293 -16.27 -1.50 5.96
N THR A 294 -16.88 -0.50 6.63
CA THR A 294 -17.91 0.35 6.01
C THR A 294 -17.34 1.19 4.88
N THR A 295 -16.15 1.76 5.05
CA THR A 295 -15.46 2.55 4.01
C THR A 295 -15.23 1.69 2.77
N LEU A 296 -14.76 0.47 2.98
CA LEU A 296 -14.48 -0.55 1.94
C LEU A 296 -15.75 -1.11 1.28
N LEU A 297 -16.96 -0.72 1.71
CA LEU A 297 -18.17 -0.96 0.92
C LEU A 297 -18.26 -0.05 -0.31
N GLY A 298 -17.61 1.11 -0.26
CA GLY A 298 -17.31 2.00 -1.39
C GLY A 298 -15.80 2.08 -1.63
N ASP A 299 -15.35 3.12 -2.31
CA ASP A 299 -13.97 3.36 -2.78
C ASP A 299 -13.31 4.55 -2.03
N GLY A 300 -13.65 4.78 -0.76
CA GLY A 300 -13.16 5.88 0.06
C GLY A 300 -11.88 5.59 0.85
N TYR A 301 -11.35 6.65 1.47
CA TYR A 301 -10.22 6.62 2.38
C TYR A 301 -10.71 6.59 3.83
N PHE A 302 -10.12 5.76 4.67
CA PHE A 302 -10.50 5.65 6.07
C PHE A 302 -9.56 6.46 6.98
N SER A 303 -10.14 7.25 7.88
CA SER A 303 -9.42 7.98 8.92
C SER A 303 -9.97 7.64 10.31
N TYR A 304 -9.09 7.58 11.30
CA TYR A 304 -9.45 7.41 12.70
C TYR A 304 -8.63 8.32 13.62
N ASP A 305 -9.31 9.25 14.30
CA ASP A 305 -8.65 10.27 15.13
C ASP A 305 -9.37 10.55 16.46
N GLU A 306 -8.84 11.48 17.26
CA GLU A 306 -9.49 11.87 18.52
C GLU A 306 -10.82 12.60 18.30
N GLY A 307 -10.90 13.47 17.29
CA GLY A 307 -12.09 14.19 16.87
C GLY A 307 -11.85 15.67 16.58
N THR A 308 -12.93 16.44 16.52
CA THR A 308 -13.00 17.83 16.03
C THR A 308 -12.11 18.87 16.75
N TYR A 309 -11.53 18.56 17.92
CA TYR A 309 -10.61 19.46 18.62
C TYR A 309 -9.14 19.06 18.50
N ASN A 310 -8.86 17.79 18.17
CA ASN A 310 -7.50 17.29 18.05
C ASN A 310 -7.35 16.34 16.85
N HIS A 311 -6.81 16.92 15.78
CA HIS A 311 -6.42 16.22 14.56
C HIS A 311 -4.90 16.03 14.52
N ALA A 312 -4.25 15.62 15.62
CA ALA A 312 -2.80 15.39 15.66
C ALA A 312 -2.42 13.91 15.85
N THR A 313 -3.36 12.99 15.62
CA THR A 313 -3.17 11.55 15.86
C THR A 313 -2.81 10.80 14.59
N LEU A 314 -1.79 9.94 14.70
CA LEU A 314 -1.27 9.09 13.63
C LEU A 314 -1.35 7.62 14.06
N TRP A 315 -2.54 7.18 14.46
CA TRP A 315 -2.75 5.81 14.91
C TRP A 315 -2.76 4.85 13.72
N SER A 316 -2.02 3.75 13.84
CA SER A 316 -2.03 2.63 12.89
C SER A 316 -2.70 1.40 13.48
N TYR A 317 -3.28 0.59 12.59
CA TYR A 317 -4.02 -0.60 12.96
C TYR A 317 -3.61 -1.80 12.11
N ASP A 318 -3.70 -3.01 12.68
CA ASP A 318 -3.35 -4.27 11.97
C ASP A 318 -4.14 -4.41 10.65
N GLU A 319 -5.34 -3.82 10.56
CA GLU A 319 -6.16 -3.83 9.36
C GLU A 319 -5.67 -2.92 8.22
N PHE A 320 -4.77 -1.96 8.49
CA PHE A 320 -4.32 -0.99 7.48
C PHE A 320 -3.34 -1.61 6.49
N ASP A 321 -2.54 -2.58 6.94
CA ASP A 321 -1.54 -3.27 6.10
C ASP A 321 -2.17 -4.45 5.32
N ALA A 322 -3.51 -4.53 5.22
CA ALA A 322 -4.18 -5.64 4.56
C ALA A 322 -4.32 -5.39 3.05
N TYR A 323 -3.66 -6.23 2.24
CA TYR A 323 -3.83 -6.21 0.80
C TYR A 323 -5.07 -7.00 0.35
N LEU A 324 -5.95 -6.36 -0.41
CA LEU A 324 -7.19 -6.96 -0.90
C LEU A 324 -7.22 -7.12 -2.42
N GLY A 325 -6.36 -6.42 -3.17
CA GLY A 325 -6.45 -6.32 -4.62
C GLY A 325 -7.72 -5.61 -5.10
N ALA A 326 -8.03 -5.71 -6.39
CA ALA A 326 -9.15 -4.98 -6.98
C ALA A 326 -10.53 -5.52 -6.53
N PRO A 327 -11.58 -4.67 -6.47
CA PRO A 327 -12.93 -5.11 -6.13
C PRO A 327 -13.53 -6.00 -7.23
N LYS A 328 -14.00 -7.21 -6.86
CA LYS A 328 -14.62 -8.17 -7.79
C LYS A 328 -16.12 -8.01 -7.92
N SER A 329 -16.77 -7.57 -6.85
CA SER A 329 -18.22 -7.43 -6.80
C SER A 329 -18.64 -6.02 -6.41
N THR A 330 -19.86 -5.66 -6.80
CA THR A 330 -20.56 -4.56 -6.13
C THR A 330 -20.96 -4.97 -4.72
N LEU A 331 -21.45 -4.01 -3.93
CA LEU A 331 -22.06 -4.21 -2.63
C LEU A 331 -23.14 -5.31 -2.64
N GLN A 332 -23.10 -6.25 -1.68
CA GLN A 332 -24.07 -7.35 -1.54
C GLN A 332 -24.60 -7.49 -0.12
N ASN A 333 -25.91 -7.70 0.03
CA ASN A 333 -26.48 -8.08 1.33
C ASN A 333 -26.43 -9.59 1.52
N VAL A 334 -25.78 -10.03 2.60
CA VAL A 334 -25.50 -11.45 2.87
C VAL A 334 -26.77 -12.31 2.99
N PHE A 335 -27.83 -11.78 3.61
CA PHE A 335 -29.06 -12.53 3.85
C PHE A 335 -30.18 -12.23 2.84
N ASN A 336 -29.97 -11.25 1.97
CA ASN A 336 -30.89 -10.91 0.89
C ASN A 336 -30.12 -10.43 -0.34
N PRO A 337 -29.52 -11.32 -1.15
CA PRO A 337 -28.67 -10.94 -2.28
C PRO A 337 -29.38 -10.12 -3.37
N GLN A 338 -30.72 -10.05 -3.35
CA GLN A 338 -31.50 -9.21 -4.27
C GLN A 338 -31.59 -7.75 -3.82
N LYS A 339 -31.11 -7.43 -2.61
CA LYS A 339 -31.09 -6.08 -2.05
C LYS A 339 -29.91 -5.31 -2.63
N MET A 340 -30.22 -4.38 -3.52
CA MET A 340 -29.21 -3.54 -4.20
C MET A 340 -28.95 -2.19 -3.51
N SER A 341 -29.79 -1.78 -2.56
CA SER A 341 -29.65 -0.50 -1.85
C SER A 341 -29.29 -0.72 -0.39
N ILE A 342 -28.34 0.09 0.11
CA ILE A 342 -27.87 0.02 1.49
C ILE A 342 -29.03 0.16 2.48
N ASP A 343 -28.99 -0.66 3.53
CA ASP A 343 -30.00 -0.73 4.58
C ASP A 343 -29.39 -1.31 5.85
N GLN A 344 -30.13 -1.31 6.96
CA GLN A 344 -29.69 -2.04 8.16
C GLN A 344 -29.62 -3.55 7.84
N GLY A 345 -28.47 -4.18 8.06
CA GLY A 345 -28.23 -5.54 7.62
C GLY A 345 -26.76 -5.93 7.67
N VAL A 346 -26.47 -7.11 7.13
CA VAL A 346 -25.10 -7.57 6.92
C VAL A 346 -24.74 -7.37 5.46
N TRP A 347 -23.64 -6.65 5.23
CA TRP A 347 -23.16 -6.27 3.92
C TRP A 347 -21.76 -6.80 3.69
N LEU A 348 -21.46 -7.13 2.43
CA LEU A 348 -20.21 -7.71 2.00
C LEU A 348 -19.80 -7.11 0.67
N ARG A 349 -18.47 -7.00 0.47
CA ARG A 349 -17.85 -6.71 -0.82
C ARG A 349 -16.67 -7.66 -1.01
N GLU A 350 -16.59 -8.28 -2.19
CA GLU A 350 -15.51 -9.18 -2.56
C GLU A 350 -14.40 -8.44 -3.30
N PHE A 351 -13.18 -8.89 -3.05
CA PHE A 351 -11.95 -8.46 -3.70
C PHE A 351 -11.19 -9.67 -4.27
N GLU A 352 -10.14 -9.40 -5.03
CA GLU A 352 -9.24 -10.40 -5.59
C GLU A 352 -8.66 -11.29 -4.49
N GLU A 353 -8.03 -10.68 -3.49
CA GLU A 353 -7.31 -11.36 -2.41
C GLU A 353 -8.12 -11.50 -1.13
N GLY A 354 -9.40 -11.10 -1.12
CA GLY A 354 -10.20 -11.21 0.09
C GLY A 354 -11.63 -10.72 -0.02
N GLN A 355 -12.19 -10.39 1.14
CA GLN A 355 -13.51 -9.81 1.28
C GLN A 355 -13.61 -9.01 2.58
N VAL A 356 -14.55 -8.06 2.59
CA VAL A 356 -14.93 -7.33 3.81
C VAL A 356 -16.38 -7.61 4.15
N ILE A 357 -16.68 -7.69 5.44
CA ILE A 357 -18.05 -7.94 5.92
C ILE A 357 -18.37 -6.96 7.05
N VAL A 358 -19.51 -6.29 6.94
CA VAL A 358 -20.03 -5.33 7.91
C VAL A 358 -21.32 -5.87 8.54
N ASN A 359 -21.38 -5.95 9.88
CA ASN A 359 -22.61 -6.26 10.59
C ASN A 359 -23.29 -4.99 11.13
N ALA A 360 -24.05 -4.31 10.27
CA ALA A 360 -24.88 -3.16 10.64
C ALA A 360 -26.26 -3.60 11.19
N THR A 361 -26.26 -4.47 12.20
CA THR A 361 -27.47 -4.92 12.90
C THR A 361 -27.32 -4.78 14.42
N THR A 362 -28.41 -5.00 15.17
CA THR A 362 -28.41 -4.94 16.64
C THR A 362 -28.05 -6.27 17.31
N THR A 363 -27.80 -7.31 16.52
CA THR A 363 -27.49 -8.65 17.02
C THR A 363 -26.22 -9.20 16.41
N THR A 364 -25.54 -10.08 17.14
CA THR A 364 -24.46 -10.88 16.60
C THR A 364 -24.97 -11.75 15.45
N GLN A 365 -24.20 -11.83 14.37
CA GLN A 365 -24.54 -12.61 13.18
C GLN A 365 -23.51 -13.72 12.97
N ASN A 366 -24.00 -14.91 12.61
CA ASN A 366 -23.17 -16.02 12.16
C ASN A 366 -23.31 -16.13 10.65
N ILE A 367 -22.19 -16.05 9.95
CA ILE A 367 -22.14 -15.93 8.50
C ILE A 367 -21.30 -17.07 7.97
N ARG A 368 -21.92 -17.90 7.12
CA ARG A 368 -21.21 -18.93 6.37
C ARG A 368 -20.56 -18.30 5.14
N LEU A 369 -19.29 -18.60 4.93
CA LEU A 369 -18.48 -18.08 3.83
C LEU A 369 -18.54 -19.01 2.62
N ASP A 370 -18.33 -18.46 1.43
CA ASP A 370 -18.20 -19.24 0.19
C ASP A 370 -16.75 -19.70 -0.01
N GLY A 371 -16.32 -20.63 0.85
CA GLY A 371 -14.96 -21.15 0.86
C GLY A 371 -14.24 -20.94 2.20
N GLU A 372 -12.93 -21.12 2.16
CA GLU A 372 -12.04 -20.87 3.30
C GLU A 372 -11.43 -19.48 3.17
N PHE A 373 -11.35 -18.78 4.29
CA PHE A 373 -10.75 -17.46 4.40
C PHE A 373 -9.86 -17.40 5.63
N GLU A 374 -8.78 -16.65 5.52
CA GLU A 374 -7.84 -16.37 6.58
C GLU A 374 -8.21 -15.05 7.28
N LYS A 375 -8.24 -15.07 8.61
CA LYS A 375 -8.23 -13.85 9.42
C LYS A 375 -6.84 -13.24 9.40
N LEU A 376 -6.74 -11.91 9.46
CA LEU A 376 -5.46 -11.22 9.63
C LEU A 376 -4.67 -11.75 10.84
N HIS A 377 -3.35 -11.70 10.77
CA HIS A 377 -2.45 -11.93 11.92
C HIS A 377 -2.17 -10.61 12.62
N GLY A 378 -2.99 -10.28 13.62
CA GLY A 378 -2.91 -9.02 14.33
C GLY A 378 -2.39 -9.16 15.76
N THR A 379 -1.73 -8.11 16.25
CA THR A 379 -1.26 -8.05 17.65
C THR A 379 -2.16 -7.20 18.54
N GLN A 380 -2.99 -6.35 17.95
CA GLN A 380 -3.79 -5.36 18.66
C GLN A 380 -5.11 -5.95 19.20
N ASP A 381 -5.82 -6.74 18.38
CA ASP A 381 -6.99 -7.53 18.77
C ASP A 381 -6.86 -9.01 18.34
N PRO A 382 -6.00 -9.80 19.03
CA PRO A 382 -5.75 -11.19 18.68
C PRO A 382 -6.95 -12.11 18.97
N THR A 383 -8.09 -11.59 19.44
CA THR A 383 -9.33 -12.37 19.51
C THR A 383 -10.04 -12.42 18.16
N VAL A 384 -9.87 -11.38 17.35
CA VAL A 384 -10.44 -11.24 16.00
C VAL A 384 -9.40 -11.57 14.94
N ASN A 385 -8.23 -10.95 15.01
CA ASN A 385 -7.12 -11.06 14.04
C ASN A 385 -6.11 -12.10 14.55
N ASN A 386 -6.46 -13.37 14.42
CA ASN A 386 -5.70 -14.49 14.99
C ASN A 386 -5.15 -15.48 13.95
N GLY A 387 -5.15 -15.10 12.68
CA GLY A 387 -4.62 -15.96 11.62
C GLY A 387 -5.44 -17.20 11.30
N ARG A 388 -6.59 -17.43 11.94
CA ARG A 388 -7.32 -18.69 11.71
C ARG A 388 -7.95 -18.71 10.32
N ILE A 389 -7.75 -19.83 9.62
CA ILE A 389 -8.53 -20.21 8.46
C ILE A 389 -9.93 -20.65 8.92
N ILE A 390 -10.96 -20.06 8.33
CA ILE A 390 -12.37 -20.23 8.70
C ILE A 390 -13.25 -20.35 7.46
N SER A 391 -14.38 -21.04 7.60
CA SER A 391 -15.49 -21.09 6.62
C SER A 391 -16.81 -20.57 7.19
N GLU A 392 -16.79 -20.13 8.45
CA GLU A 392 -17.88 -19.45 9.15
C GLU A 392 -17.28 -18.39 10.08
N VAL A 393 -17.92 -17.22 10.16
CA VAL A 393 -17.51 -16.13 11.04
C VAL A 393 -18.68 -15.64 11.89
N THR A 394 -18.39 -15.34 13.15
CA THR A 394 -19.32 -14.67 14.07
C THR A 394 -18.90 -13.21 14.22
N ILE A 395 -19.78 -12.28 13.84
CA ILE A 395 -19.51 -10.83 13.90
C ILE A 395 -20.46 -10.17 14.90
N ALA A 396 -19.92 -9.40 15.83
CA ALA A 396 -20.69 -8.63 16.81
C ALA A 396 -21.56 -7.54 16.13
N PRO A 397 -22.63 -7.03 16.77
CA PRO A 397 -23.37 -5.90 16.22
C PRO A 397 -22.48 -4.65 16.13
N GLN A 398 -22.63 -3.90 15.02
CA GLN A 398 -21.82 -2.70 14.71
C GLN A 398 -20.31 -3.02 14.77
N ASP A 399 -19.92 -4.09 14.10
CA ASP A 399 -18.53 -4.52 13.92
C ASP A 399 -18.33 -4.94 12.46
N GLY A 400 -17.08 -5.08 12.07
CA GLY A 400 -16.66 -5.50 10.74
C GLY A 400 -15.53 -6.52 10.80
N ILE A 401 -15.23 -7.13 9.66
CA ILE A 401 -14.03 -7.96 9.52
C ILE A 401 -13.48 -7.92 8.09
N ILE A 402 -12.16 -7.89 7.99
CA ILE A 402 -11.41 -8.16 6.75
C ILE A 402 -10.96 -9.61 6.77
N LEU A 403 -11.15 -10.31 5.67
CA LEU A 403 -10.82 -11.72 5.50
C LEU A 403 -10.04 -11.90 4.20
N LEU A 404 -8.85 -12.49 4.28
CA LEU A 404 -7.99 -12.75 3.14
C LEU A 404 -8.25 -14.15 2.57
N ARG A 405 -7.96 -14.37 1.29
CA ARG A 405 -7.89 -15.72 0.71
C ARG A 405 -6.65 -16.42 1.24
N PRO A 406 -6.73 -17.70 1.66
CA PRO A 406 -5.55 -18.45 2.05
C PRO A 406 -4.57 -18.54 0.89
N VAL A 407 -3.28 -18.41 1.18
CA VAL A 407 -2.20 -18.66 0.22
C VAL A 407 -1.77 -20.11 0.30
N GLU A 408 -1.57 -20.72 -0.86
CA GLU A 408 -1.12 -22.11 -1.01
C GLU A 408 0.07 -22.29 -1.97
N ASP A 409 0.45 -21.23 -2.66
CA ASP A 409 1.49 -21.24 -3.68
C ASP A 409 2.65 -20.31 -3.31
N ILE A 410 3.86 -20.67 -3.78
CA ILE A 410 5.03 -19.80 -3.80
C ILE A 410 5.39 -19.61 -5.27
N LEU A 411 5.20 -18.40 -5.77
CA LEU A 411 5.48 -18.02 -7.16
C LEU A 411 6.76 -17.18 -7.22
N ASN A 412 7.40 -17.14 -8.38
CA ASN A 412 8.59 -16.34 -8.66
C ASN A 412 9.81 -16.56 -7.76
N ALA A 413 9.79 -17.59 -6.93
CA ALA A 413 10.90 -17.97 -6.07
C ALA A 413 11.04 -19.50 -5.97
N THR A 414 12.26 -19.96 -5.78
CA THR A 414 12.57 -21.40 -5.71
C THR A 414 12.26 -21.94 -4.32
N TYR A 415 11.49 -23.02 -4.25
CA TYR A 415 11.14 -23.72 -3.02
C TYR A 415 11.36 -25.23 -3.15
N VAL A 416 11.38 -25.93 -2.01
CA VAL A 416 11.46 -27.39 -1.97
C VAL A 416 10.04 -27.97 -2.00
N ASN A 417 9.71 -28.71 -3.07
CA ASN A 417 8.36 -29.24 -3.26
C ASN A 417 7.96 -30.21 -2.13
N GLY A 418 6.82 -29.96 -1.49
CA GLY A 418 6.31 -30.71 -0.36
C GLY A 418 6.78 -30.21 1.02
N ALA A 419 7.60 -29.16 1.09
CA ALA A 419 8.00 -28.57 2.37
C ALA A 419 6.83 -27.80 3.02
N PHE A 420 6.81 -27.74 4.34
CA PHE A 420 5.91 -26.87 5.08
C PHE A 420 6.52 -25.47 5.17
N ALA A 421 5.79 -24.48 4.65
CA ALA A 421 6.14 -23.08 4.63
C ALA A 421 5.61 -22.35 5.87
N ARG A 422 6.42 -21.46 6.43
CA ARG A 422 6.00 -20.45 7.42
C ARG A 422 6.37 -19.07 6.92
N VAL A 423 5.45 -18.14 7.02
CA VAL A 423 5.50 -16.85 6.32
C VAL A 423 5.63 -15.71 7.33
N TYR A 424 6.62 -14.85 7.14
CA TYR A 424 7.00 -13.79 8.05
C TYR A 424 7.25 -12.47 7.33
N ASP A 425 7.03 -11.35 8.03
CA ASP A 425 7.62 -10.07 7.64
C ASP A 425 9.13 -10.02 7.98
N GLN A 426 9.80 -8.94 7.57
CA GLN A 426 11.21 -8.68 7.90
C GLN A 426 11.52 -8.69 9.42
N ASN A 427 10.54 -8.45 10.28
CA ASN A 427 10.72 -8.38 11.73
C ASN A 427 10.44 -9.72 12.43
N GLY A 428 10.01 -10.75 11.69
CA GLY A 428 9.66 -12.06 12.22
C GLY A 428 8.25 -12.16 12.79
N ASN A 429 7.37 -11.21 12.48
CA ASN A 429 5.95 -11.36 12.76
C ASN A 429 5.33 -12.29 11.71
N THR A 430 4.47 -13.21 12.14
CA THR A 430 3.74 -14.07 11.20
C THR A 430 2.82 -13.21 10.34
N LYS A 431 3.00 -13.26 9.02
CA LYS A 431 2.15 -12.55 8.06
C LYS A 431 0.98 -13.40 7.60
N ARG A 432 1.27 -14.65 7.22
CA ARG A 432 0.29 -15.62 6.71
C ARG A 432 0.37 -16.96 7.43
N THR A 433 -0.72 -17.72 7.39
CA THR A 433 -0.79 -19.07 7.94
C THR A 433 0.07 -20.00 7.11
N GLY A 434 0.87 -20.82 7.78
CA GLY A 434 1.74 -21.78 7.10
C GLY A 434 0.96 -22.85 6.33
N PHE A 435 1.51 -23.24 5.19
CA PHE A 435 0.92 -24.19 4.25
C PHE A 435 1.99 -25.17 3.74
N PHE A 436 1.57 -26.24 3.04
CA PHE A 436 2.52 -27.09 2.33
C PHE A 436 2.70 -26.55 0.91
N ALA A 437 3.89 -26.07 0.58
CA ALA A 437 4.21 -25.65 -0.78
C ALA A 437 4.31 -26.91 -1.66
N TYR A 438 3.36 -27.10 -2.58
CA TYR A 438 3.22 -28.37 -3.28
C TYR A 438 2.78 -28.23 -4.73
N ASP A 439 3.66 -28.60 -5.64
CA ASP A 439 3.34 -28.87 -7.04
C ASP A 439 3.03 -30.36 -7.22
N ASN A 440 1.84 -30.68 -7.75
CA ASN A 440 1.37 -32.05 -7.90
C ASN A 440 1.95 -32.81 -9.10
N ALA A 441 2.53 -32.09 -10.08
CA ALA A 441 3.17 -32.65 -11.25
C ALA A 441 4.64 -32.99 -10.96
N ILE A 442 5.25 -32.30 -10.00
CA ILE A 442 6.63 -32.53 -9.59
C ILE A 442 6.71 -33.48 -8.40
N ARG A 443 7.75 -34.31 -8.37
CA ARG A 443 8.04 -35.18 -7.23
C ARG A 443 8.43 -34.34 -6.01
N GLY A 444 7.90 -34.68 -4.83
CA GLY A 444 8.30 -34.04 -3.57
C GLY A 444 9.78 -34.23 -3.24
N GLY A 445 10.41 -33.21 -2.67
CA GLY A 445 11.83 -33.12 -2.35
C GLY A 445 12.70 -32.50 -3.44
N LEU A 446 12.15 -32.19 -4.61
CA LEU A 446 12.85 -31.46 -5.66
C LEU A 446 12.74 -29.95 -5.45
N GLN A 447 13.73 -29.19 -5.91
CA GLN A 447 13.59 -27.74 -6.04
C GLN A 447 12.72 -27.40 -7.23
N VAL A 448 11.79 -26.48 -7.03
CA VAL A 448 10.79 -26.04 -8.01
C VAL A 448 10.66 -24.53 -7.95
N ILE A 449 10.45 -23.92 -9.11
CA ILE A 449 10.01 -22.54 -9.24
C ILE A 449 8.97 -22.47 -10.36
N ARG A 450 7.92 -21.68 -10.13
CA ARG A 450 6.97 -21.27 -11.17
C ARG A 450 7.24 -19.82 -11.52
N PHE A 451 7.58 -19.55 -12.78
CA PHE A 451 8.08 -18.27 -13.25
C PHE A 451 7.66 -18.07 -14.71
N ASP A 452 7.28 -16.86 -15.10
CA ASP A 452 7.01 -16.50 -16.50
C ASP A 452 8.35 -16.40 -17.25
N THR A 453 8.75 -17.49 -17.90
CA THR A 453 10.09 -17.62 -18.50
C THR A 453 10.18 -17.05 -19.90
N ASP A 454 9.06 -16.92 -20.61
CA ASP A 454 9.00 -16.41 -21.98
C ASP A 454 8.23 -15.08 -22.13
N HIS A 455 7.75 -14.52 -21.02
CA HIS A 455 7.04 -13.25 -20.89
C HIS A 455 5.69 -13.22 -21.64
N ASP A 456 5.00 -14.35 -21.68
CA ASP A 456 3.65 -14.44 -22.25
C ASP A 456 2.52 -14.26 -21.21
N GLY A 457 2.89 -14.17 -19.92
CA GLY A 457 2.00 -14.01 -18.78
C GLY A 457 1.50 -15.33 -18.17
N ALA A 458 1.82 -16.48 -18.77
CA ALA A 458 1.66 -17.79 -18.17
C ALA A 458 2.91 -18.15 -17.35
N LEU A 459 2.79 -19.13 -16.44
CA LEU A 459 3.88 -19.53 -15.57
C LEU A 459 4.38 -20.93 -15.94
N GLU A 460 5.61 -20.99 -16.43
CA GLU A 460 6.36 -22.22 -16.65
C GLU A 460 6.84 -22.79 -15.32
N THR A 461 7.16 -24.09 -15.33
CA THR A 461 7.72 -24.78 -14.17
C THR A 461 9.16 -25.21 -14.45
N VAL A 462 10.10 -24.73 -13.64
CA VAL A 462 11.49 -25.19 -13.66
C VAL A 462 11.74 -26.04 -12.42
N ALA A 463 12.21 -27.27 -12.62
CA ALA A 463 12.47 -28.22 -11.53
C ALA A 463 13.85 -28.87 -11.70
N ALA A 464 14.50 -29.20 -10.57
CA ALA A 464 15.82 -29.82 -10.57
C ALA A 464 15.91 -31.06 -9.68
N ASN A 465 16.67 -32.05 -10.13
CA ASN A 465 17.07 -33.21 -9.34
C ASN A 465 18.60 -33.35 -9.27
N ASP A 466 19.08 -34.52 -8.84
CA ASP A 466 20.52 -34.78 -8.67
C ASP A 466 21.40 -34.61 -9.92
N THR A 467 20.79 -34.64 -11.12
CA THR A 467 21.50 -34.70 -12.42
C THR A 467 20.98 -33.69 -13.44
N TYR A 468 19.66 -33.52 -13.51
CA TYR A 468 18.96 -32.81 -14.58
C TYR A 468 18.15 -31.63 -14.04
N VAL A 469 18.05 -30.61 -14.89
CA VAL A 469 17.02 -29.58 -14.82
C VAL A 469 15.98 -29.87 -15.90
N TYR A 470 14.73 -29.65 -15.55
CA TYR A 470 13.55 -29.81 -16.39
C TYR A 470 12.83 -28.46 -16.48
N ILE A 471 12.40 -28.10 -17.68
CA ILE A 471 11.60 -26.91 -17.96
C ILE A 471 10.31 -27.40 -18.61
N TYR A 472 9.19 -27.07 -17.98
CA TYR A 472 7.86 -27.41 -18.46
C TYR A 472 7.11 -26.13 -18.85
N ASP A 473 6.42 -26.20 -19.98
CA ASP A 473 5.48 -25.16 -20.41
C ASP A 473 4.31 -25.05 -19.43
N ASP A 474 3.53 -23.97 -19.51
CA ASP A 474 2.33 -23.73 -18.70
C ASP A 474 1.29 -24.87 -18.79
N ASP A 475 1.24 -25.57 -19.92
CA ASP A 475 0.38 -26.73 -20.17
C ASP A 475 0.90 -28.05 -19.55
N GLY A 476 2.08 -28.00 -18.91
CA GLY A 476 2.76 -29.12 -18.26
C GLY A 476 3.55 -30.02 -19.21
N SER A 477 3.66 -29.68 -20.50
CA SER A 477 4.51 -30.40 -21.44
C SER A 477 5.98 -30.04 -21.23
N LEU A 478 6.89 -31.00 -21.52
CA LEU A 478 8.32 -30.79 -21.31
C LEU A 478 8.91 -29.99 -22.48
N HIS A 479 9.31 -28.75 -22.21
CA HIS A 479 10.01 -27.87 -23.15
C HIS A 479 11.47 -28.28 -23.29
N ALA A 480 12.19 -28.40 -22.16
CA ALA A 480 13.62 -28.71 -22.15
C ALA A 480 14.05 -29.61 -20.98
N GLN A 481 15.09 -30.42 -21.24
CA GLN A 481 15.79 -31.19 -20.21
C GLN A 481 17.29 -31.18 -20.51
N PHE A 482 18.09 -30.81 -19.51
CA PHE A 482 19.55 -30.76 -19.67
C PHE A 482 20.28 -31.13 -18.38
N ALA A 483 21.51 -31.64 -18.53
CA ALA A 483 22.40 -31.95 -17.41
C ALA A 483 23.42 -30.79 -17.28
N PRO A 484 23.31 -29.92 -16.25
CA PRO A 484 24.10 -28.68 -16.19
C PRO A 484 25.62 -28.93 -16.11
N TYR A 485 26.03 -30.07 -15.59
CA TYR A 485 27.43 -30.46 -15.43
C TYR A 485 27.82 -31.59 -16.38
N THR A 486 27.31 -32.80 -16.12
CA THR A 486 27.47 -33.99 -16.97
C THR A 486 26.30 -34.94 -16.69
N THR A 487 25.98 -35.84 -17.62
CA THR A 487 24.96 -36.89 -17.40
C THR A 487 25.35 -37.94 -16.35
N SER A 488 26.60 -37.90 -15.86
CA SER A 488 27.10 -38.75 -14.78
C SER A 488 27.15 -38.05 -13.42
N TYR A 489 26.79 -36.76 -13.36
CA TYR A 489 26.73 -36.01 -12.12
C TYR A 489 25.46 -36.38 -11.34
N ASP A 490 25.59 -36.69 -10.06
CA ASP A 490 24.54 -37.25 -9.21
C ASP A 490 24.53 -36.65 -7.80
N ARG A 491 24.88 -35.36 -7.68
CA ARG A 491 25.17 -34.70 -6.39
C ARG A 491 24.28 -33.50 -6.09
N GLY A 492 23.09 -33.42 -6.67
CA GLY A 492 22.14 -32.36 -6.37
C GLY A 492 22.42 -31.07 -7.14
N ILE A 493 21.36 -30.32 -7.43
CA ILE A 493 21.36 -29.10 -8.23
C ILE A 493 20.54 -28.05 -7.50
N ASN A 494 21.18 -26.92 -7.19
CA ASN A 494 20.49 -25.73 -6.72
C ASN A 494 20.11 -24.85 -7.91
N ILE A 495 18.88 -24.33 -7.97
CA ILE A 495 18.40 -23.45 -9.04
C ILE A 495 17.91 -22.09 -8.52
N SER A 496 18.02 -21.07 -9.36
CA SER A 496 17.37 -19.78 -9.21
C SER A 496 17.10 -19.23 -10.62
N VAL A 497 15.92 -18.64 -10.84
CA VAL A 497 15.46 -18.23 -12.18
C VAL A 497 15.03 -16.77 -12.16
N GLY A 498 15.35 -16.04 -13.22
CA GLY A 498 14.87 -14.69 -13.46
C GLY A 498 15.73 -13.94 -14.47
N ASP A 499 15.29 -12.76 -14.87
CA ASP A 499 16.02 -11.87 -15.78
C ASP A 499 17.18 -11.19 -15.03
N LEU A 500 18.43 -11.55 -15.37
CA LEU A 500 19.61 -10.99 -14.69
C LEU A 500 20.01 -9.61 -15.22
N GLU A 501 19.67 -9.28 -16.47
CA GLU A 501 20.11 -8.06 -17.14
C GLU A 501 19.02 -6.99 -17.28
N GLY A 502 17.78 -7.31 -16.92
CA GLY A 502 16.62 -6.44 -17.11
C GLY A 502 16.30 -6.24 -18.60
N ASP A 503 16.62 -7.21 -19.46
CA ASP A 503 16.44 -7.12 -20.92
C ASP A 503 15.24 -7.92 -21.46
N GLY A 504 14.50 -8.59 -20.58
CA GLY A 504 13.38 -9.46 -20.91
C GLY A 504 13.77 -10.88 -21.29
N SER A 505 15.05 -11.27 -21.17
CA SER A 505 15.49 -12.66 -21.33
C SER A 505 15.64 -13.31 -19.96
N VAL A 506 15.06 -14.49 -19.77
CA VAL A 506 15.16 -15.19 -18.47
C VAL A 506 16.36 -16.12 -18.44
N GLU A 507 17.08 -16.08 -17.32
CA GLU A 507 18.18 -16.96 -17.02
C GLU A 507 17.91 -17.93 -15.89
N ILE A 508 18.58 -19.07 -15.97
CA ILE A 508 18.60 -20.11 -14.95
C ILE A 508 20.02 -20.19 -14.40
N VAL A 509 20.20 -19.72 -13.17
CA VAL A 509 21.45 -19.78 -12.42
C VAL A 509 21.47 -21.06 -11.59
N ILE A 510 22.55 -21.82 -11.76
CA ILE A 510 22.66 -23.18 -11.21
C ILE A 510 23.89 -23.30 -10.32
N GLY A 511 23.68 -23.90 -9.14
CA GLY A 511 24.72 -24.35 -8.21
C GLY A 511 24.74 -25.88 -8.07
N THR A 512 25.79 -26.42 -7.45
CA THR A 512 25.85 -27.83 -7.05
C THR A 512 25.48 -27.98 -5.57
N GLU A 513 24.87 -29.08 -5.15
CA GLU A 513 24.72 -29.39 -3.73
C GLU A 513 25.95 -30.14 -3.15
N ASN A 514 25.78 -30.74 -1.96
CA ASN A 514 26.81 -31.41 -1.19
C ASN A 514 27.47 -32.57 -1.96
N GLY A 515 28.80 -32.55 -2.03
CA GLY A 515 29.61 -33.49 -2.82
C GLY A 515 30.07 -32.91 -4.16
N GLY A 516 29.39 -31.89 -4.68
CA GLY A 516 29.82 -31.07 -5.81
C GLY A 516 30.82 -29.97 -5.40
N GLY A 517 31.64 -29.50 -6.35
CA GLY A 517 32.46 -28.30 -6.14
C GLY A 517 31.63 -27.02 -6.32
N PRO A 518 31.98 -25.87 -5.73
CA PRO A 518 31.16 -24.65 -5.65
C PRO A 518 31.04 -23.91 -6.99
N HIS A 519 30.63 -24.62 -8.02
CA HIS A 519 30.58 -24.18 -9.41
C HIS A 519 29.21 -23.57 -9.65
N VAL A 520 29.19 -22.34 -10.15
CA VAL A 520 27.99 -21.65 -10.60
C VAL A 520 28.00 -21.63 -12.12
N ARG A 521 26.87 -21.93 -12.77
CA ARG A 521 26.68 -21.85 -14.23
C ARG A 521 25.40 -21.12 -14.56
N VAL A 522 25.32 -20.53 -15.75
CA VAL A 522 24.14 -19.78 -16.20
C VAL A 522 23.68 -20.32 -17.56
N PHE A 523 22.39 -20.59 -17.64
CA PHE A 523 21.67 -21.06 -18.81
C PHE A 523 20.57 -20.07 -19.17
N ASN A 524 20.11 -20.07 -20.42
CA ASN A 524 18.90 -19.35 -20.81
C ASN A 524 17.64 -20.21 -20.54
N GLN A 525 16.45 -19.65 -20.83
CA GLN A 525 15.15 -20.33 -20.74
C GLN A 525 15.01 -21.63 -21.56
N ASP A 526 15.85 -21.85 -22.58
CA ASP A 526 15.85 -23.10 -23.38
C ASP A 526 16.83 -24.17 -22.85
N GLY A 527 17.48 -23.92 -21.70
CA GLY A 527 18.50 -24.80 -21.15
C GLY A 527 19.82 -24.79 -21.92
N VAL A 528 20.08 -23.75 -22.71
CA VAL A 528 21.35 -23.54 -23.41
C VAL A 528 22.34 -22.83 -22.49
N LEU A 529 23.54 -23.41 -22.35
CA LEU A 529 24.62 -22.83 -21.54
C LEU A 529 25.09 -21.50 -22.15
N ILE A 530 24.90 -20.40 -21.43
CA ILE A 530 25.31 -19.05 -21.88
C ILE A 530 26.53 -18.53 -21.10
N ASN A 531 26.74 -18.99 -19.87
CA ASN A 531 27.99 -18.77 -19.13
C ASN A 531 28.55 -20.11 -18.62
N PRO A 532 29.78 -20.52 -19.05
CA PRO A 532 30.39 -21.79 -18.64
C PRO A 532 30.69 -21.90 -17.14
N GLY A 533 30.64 -20.79 -16.42
CA GLY A 533 30.62 -20.74 -14.97
C GLY A 533 31.92 -20.33 -14.31
N PHE A 534 31.86 -20.20 -12.98
CA PHE A 534 32.98 -19.87 -12.11
C PHE A 534 32.87 -20.63 -10.78
N PHE A 535 33.97 -20.75 -10.04
CA PHE A 535 33.95 -21.29 -8.68
C PHE A 535 33.76 -20.14 -7.67
N ALA A 536 32.63 -20.11 -6.97
CA ALA A 536 32.29 -19.07 -6.01
C ALA A 536 33.17 -19.12 -4.74
N TYR A 537 33.68 -20.30 -4.42
CA TYR A 537 34.59 -20.58 -3.30
C TYR A 537 35.84 -21.33 -3.79
N ALA A 538 36.70 -21.77 -2.88
CA ALA A 538 37.90 -22.54 -3.25
C ALA A 538 37.54 -23.72 -4.16
N ASP A 539 38.25 -23.88 -5.27
CA ASP A 539 38.01 -24.92 -6.27
C ASP A 539 38.08 -26.36 -5.72
N SER A 540 38.79 -26.56 -4.61
CA SER A 540 38.90 -27.82 -3.87
C SER A 540 37.76 -28.07 -2.88
N PHE A 541 36.94 -27.06 -2.57
CA PHE A 541 35.78 -27.20 -1.71
C PHE A 541 34.74 -28.11 -2.36
N ARG A 542 34.07 -28.95 -1.57
CA ARG A 542 33.12 -29.97 -2.08
C ARG A 542 31.76 -29.93 -1.36
N GLY A 543 31.46 -28.81 -0.70
CA GLY A 543 30.19 -28.62 -0.01
C GLY A 543 29.08 -28.09 -0.89
N GLY A 544 29.35 -27.86 -2.17
CA GLY A 544 28.42 -27.20 -3.07
C GLY A 544 28.34 -25.69 -2.90
N VAL A 545 27.31 -25.10 -3.51
CA VAL A 545 26.99 -23.68 -3.49
C VAL A 545 25.47 -23.50 -3.63
N ASN A 546 24.87 -22.77 -2.69
CA ASN A 546 23.49 -22.29 -2.79
C ASN A 546 23.50 -20.97 -3.58
N VAL A 547 22.50 -20.76 -4.43
CA VAL A 547 22.43 -19.61 -5.35
C VAL A 547 21.09 -18.91 -5.22
N ALA A 548 21.09 -17.59 -5.31
CA ALA A 548 19.93 -16.73 -5.46
C ALA A 548 20.29 -15.56 -6.38
N ILE A 549 19.29 -14.89 -6.93
CA ILE A 549 19.47 -13.68 -7.74
C ILE A 549 18.55 -12.58 -7.26
N GLY A 550 19.00 -11.32 -7.35
CA GLY A 550 18.19 -10.14 -7.04
C GLY A 550 18.97 -8.84 -7.23
N ASP A 551 18.25 -7.72 -7.30
CA ASP A 551 18.82 -6.39 -7.50
C ASP A 551 19.16 -5.75 -6.14
N LEU A 552 20.42 -5.91 -5.73
CA LEU A 552 20.89 -5.41 -4.45
C LEU A 552 21.25 -3.92 -4.48
N ASN A 553 21.01 -3.22 -5.58
CA ASN A 553 21.46 -1.84 -5.76
C ASN A 553 20.47 -0.88 -6.43
N GLY A 554 19.32 -1.37 -6.88
CA GLY A 554 18.24 -0.59 -7.47
C GLY A 554 18.55 -0.10 -8.90
N ASP A 555 19.45 -0.77 -9.63
CA ASP A 555 19.78 -0.43 -11.03
C ASP A 555 19.06 -1.31 -12.06
N ASN A 556 18.16 -2.18 -11.60
CA ASN A 556 17.41 -3.17 -12.37
C ASN A 556 18.30 -4.22 -13.07
N ILE A 557 19.53 -4.40 -12.59
CA ILE A 557 20.44 -5.48 -12.99
C ILE A 557 20.63 -6.38 -11.78
N LYS A 558 20.25 -7.67 -11.90
CA LYS A 558 20.33 -8.58 -10.76
C LYS A 558 21.74 -9.14 -10.59
N GLU A 559 22.16 -9.23 -9.33
CA GLU A 559 23.36 -9.90 -8.91
C GLU A 559 23.13 -11.39 -8.64
N ILE A 560 24.21 -12.19 -8.71
CA ILE A 560 24.23 -13.57 -8.23
C ILE A 560 24.75 -13.59 -6.79
N ILE A 561 23.91 -14.01 -5.87
CA ILE A 561 24.23 -14.19 -4.46
C ILE A 561 24.52 -15.68 -4.23
N THR A 562 25.60 -15.98 -3.52
CA THR A 562 26.01 -17.36 -3.26
C THR A 562 26.23 -17.61 -1.78
N GLY A 563 25.76 -18.77 -1.30
CA GLY A 563 26.03 -19.30 0.04
C GLY A 563 26.91 -20.55 -0.04
N ALA A 564 27.95 -20.65 0.80
CA ALA A 564 28.72 -21.89 0.88
C ALA A 564 27.88 -23.00 1.54
N GLY A 565 27.83 -24.18 0.93
CA GLY A 565 27.09 -25.33 1.45
C GLY A 565 27.82 -26.11 2.56
N TYR A 566 27.43 -27.37 2.74
CA TYR A 566 27.87 -28.24 3.85
C TYR A 566 29.41 -28.36 3.99
N ASN A 567 29.93 -28.41 5.21
CA ASN A 567 31.36 -28.29 5.57
C ASN A 567 32.01 -26.93 5.25
N GLY A 568 31.30 -26.00 4.60
CA GLY A 568 31.70 -24.61 4.44
C GLY A 568 31.32 -23.79 5.68
N GLY A 569 32.00 -22.65 5.88
CA GLY A 569 31.46 -21.63 6.79
C GLY A 569 30.19 -21.00 6.22
N PRO A 570 29.39 -20.28 7.04
CA PRO A 570 28.18 -19.57 6.59
C PRO A 570 28.54 -18.31 5.79
N HIS A 571 29.39 -18.46 4.77
CA HIS A 571 29.94 -17.38 3.98
C HIS A 571 28.98 -17.07 2.84
N VAL A 572 28.63 -15.79 2.69
CA VAL A 572 27.83 -15.24 1.59
C VAL A 572 28.70 -14.37 0.71
N ARG A 573 28.57 -14.45 -0.62
CA ARG A 573 29.30 -13.63 -1.60
C ARG A 573 28.39 -13.19 -2.74
N VAL A 574 28.74 -12.06 -3.35
CA VAL A 574 27.95 -11.44 -4.43
C VAL A 574 28.79 -11.30 -5.69
N PHE A 575 28.23 -11.70 -6.83
CA PHE A 575 28.88 -11.73 -8.14
C PHE A 575 27.99 -11.11 -9.22
N LYS A 576 28.60 -10.65 -10.30
CA LYS A 576 27.91 -10.39 -11.57
C LYS A 576 27.62 -11.70 -12.30
N LYS A 577 26.74 -11.66 -13.30
CA LYS A 577 26.48 -12.79 -14.23
C LYS A 577 27.76 -13.37 -14.85
N ASP A 578 28.76 -12.54 -15.13
CA ASP A 578 30.04 -12.97 -15.71
C ASP A 578 31.01 -13.63 -14.70
N GLY A 579 30.64 -13.70 -13.42
CA GLY A 579 31.46 -14.24 -12.33
C GLY A 579 32.42 -13.23 -11.71
N THR A 580 32.35 -11.95 -12.09
CA THR A 580 33.09 -10.88 -11.42
C THR A 580 32.59 -10.72 -9.99
N LEU A 581 33.49 -10.88 -9.02
CA LEU A 581 33.21 -10.68 -7.59
C LEU A 581 32.94 -9.20 -7.30
N ILE A 582 31.76 -8.91 -6.76
CA ILE A 582 31.34 -7.54 -6.36
C ILE A 582 31.61 -7.33 -4.87
N ASN A 583 31.09 -8.23 -4.03
CA ASN A 583 31.30 -8.21 -2.58
C ASN A 583 32.12 -9.44 -2.18
N PRO A 584 33.32 -9.28 -1.56
CA PRO A 584 34.17 -10.40 -1.16
C PRO A 584 33.55 -11.34 -0.11
N GLY A 585 32.48 -10.89 0.52
CA GLY A 585 31.59 -11.69 1.34
C GLY A 585 31.70 -11.44 2.84
N PHE A 586 30.69 -11.91 3.56
CA PHE A 586 30.58 -11.88 5.02
C PHE A 586 30.15 -13.24 5.56
N PHE A 587 30.35 -13.47 6.85
CA PHE A 587 29.82 -14.66 7.53
C PHE A 587 28.48 -14.33 8.17
N ALA A 588 27.40 -14.92 7.67
CA ALA A 588 26.03 -14.67 8.14
C ALA A 588 25.76 -15.26 9.53
N TYR A 589 26.59 -16.18 10.00
CA TYR A 589 26.52 -16.79 11.34
C TYR A 589 27.94 -16.95 11.91
N ASP A 590 28.09 -17.65 13.03
CA ASP A 590 29.40 -17.90 13.63
C ASP A 590 30.38 -18.45 12.58
N ALA A 591 31.52 -17.78 12.39
CA ALA A 591 32.48 -18.13 11.35
C ALA A 591 33.12 -19.53 11.55
N SER A 592 32.96 -20.14 12.73
CA SER A 592 33.36 -21.52 13.03
C SER A 592 32.27 -22.55 12.71
N PHE A 593 31.02 -22.14 12.47
CA PHE A 593 29.94 -23.00 12.03
C PHE A 593 30.28 -23.64 10.67
N ARG A 594 29.90 -24.89 10.46
CA ARG A 594 30.27 -25.68 9.26
C ARG A 594 29.07 -26.31 8.55
N GLY A 595 27.85 -25.91 8.90
CA GLY A 595 26.65 -26.38 8.19
C GLY A 595 26.41 -25.68 6.85
N GLY A 596 27.14 -24.60 6.55
CA GLY A 596 26.89 -23.75 5.39
C GLY A 596 25.78 -22.73 5.63
N VAL A 597 25.28 -22.12 4.55
CA VAL A 597 24.21 -21.10 4.59
C VAL A 597 23.35 -21.17 3.32
N HIS A 598 22.04 -21.17 3.50
CA HIS A 598 21.03 -20.98 2.47
C HIS A 598 20.79 -19.47 2.27
N VAL A 599 20.56 -19.06 1.04
CA VAL A 599 20.38 -17.65 0.65
C VAL A 599 19.11 -17.53 -0.19
N ALA A 600 18.32 -16.50 0.11
CA ALA A 600 17.22 -16.02 -0.71
C ALA A 600 17.35 -14.49 -0.82
N VAL A 601 16.69 -13.90 -1.81
CA VAL A 601 16.81 -12.47 -2.10
C VAL A 601 15.44 -11.94 -2.53
N GLY A 602 15.08 -10.76 -2.03
CA GLY A 602 13.86 -10.03 -2.36
C GLY A 602 13.73 -8.77 -1.50
N ASP A 603 12.98 -7.78 -1.96
CA ASP A 603 12.65 -6.57 -1.20
C ASP A 603 11.71 -6.89 -0.03
N VAL A 604 12.24 -7.14 1.16
CA VAL A 604 11.45 -7.54 2.34
C VAL A 604 11.09 -6.36 3.25
N ASP A 605 11.57 -5.15 2.93
CA ASP A 605 11.29 -3.95 3.71
C ASP A 605 10.60 -2.82 2.95
N GLY A 606 10.29 -3.03 1.67
CA GLY A 606 9.50 -2.14 0.81
C GLY A 606 10.28 -0.91 0.37
N ASP A 607 11.62 -0.99 0.28
CA ASP A 607 12.47 0.13 -0.16
C ASP A 607 12.84 0.08 -1.66
N HIS A 608 12.30 -0.91 -2.38
CA HIS A 608 12.55 -1.24 -3.78
C HIS A 608 13.98 -1.68 -4.09
N ILE A 609 14.73 -2.09 -3.06
CA ILE A 609 16.06 -2.70 -3.18
C ILE A 609 15.99 -4.08 -2.54
N ASP A 610 16.45 -5.10 -3.25
CA ASP A 610 16.39 -6.45 -2.70
C ASP A 610 17.35 -6.63 -1.52
N ASP A 611 16.88 -7.35 -0.50
CA ASP A 611 17.66 -7.76 0.66
C ASP A 611 18.14 -9.21 0.58
N ILE A 612 19.24 -9.50 1.27
CA ILE A 612 19.76 -10.86 1.41
C ILE A 612 19.17 -11.51 2.66
N VAL A 613 18.33 -12.52 2.46
CA VAL A 613 17.78 -13.37 3.53
C VAL A 613 18.61 -14.64 3.64
N THR A 614 19.00 -15.03 4.85
CA THR A 614 19.84 -16.20 5.08
C THR A 614 19.25 -17.14 6.13
N GLY A 615 19.46 -18.44 5.94
CA GLY A 615 19.20 -19.48 6.94
C GLY A 615 20.44 -20.38 7.10
N PRO A 616 20.83 -20.78 8.32
CA PRO A 616 21.98 -21.66 8.49
C PRO A 616 21.64 -23.08 8.01
N GLY A 617 22.59 -23.76 7.38
CA GLY A 617 22.40 -25.15 6.97
C GLY A 617 22.39 -26.15 8.14
N LEU A 618 22.53 -27.44 7.83
CA LEU A 618 22.45 -28.55 8.79
C LEU A 618 23.28 -28.33 10.06
N GLY A 619 22.67 -28.53 11.23
CA GLY A 619 23.26 -28.30 12.54
C GLY A 619 23.09 -26.88 13.08
N GLY A 620 22.57 -25.95 12.28
CA GLY A 620 22.21 -24.59 12.68
C GLY A 620 20.84 -24.54 13.38
N ALA A 621 20.61 -23.52 14.21
CA ALA A 621 19.27 -23.21 14.71
C ALA A 621 18.42 -22.60 13.58
N PRO A 622 17.08 -22.70 13.59
CA PRO A 622 16.22 -22.15 12.55
C PRO A 622 16.05 -20.62 12.67
N LEU A 623 17.18 -19.91 12.65
CA LEU A 623 17.29 -18.47 12.76
C LEU A 623 17.40 -17.89 11.35
N ALA A 624 16.44 -17.06 10.94
CA ALA A 624 16.56 -16.25 9.74
C ALA A 624 17.31 -14.96 10.07
N ARG A 625 18.09 -14.45 9.11
CA ARG A 625 18.75 -13.15 9.19
C ARG A 625 18.64 -12.41 7.86
N VAL A 626 18.31 -11.12 7.94
CA VAL A 626 18.18 -10.21 6.80
C VAL A 626 19.38 -9.27 6.78
N TYR A 627 19.98 -9.07 5.61
CA TYR A 627 21.14 -8.22 5.40
C TYR A 627 20.96 -7.32 4.19
N ASP A 628 21.57 -6.14 4.26
CA ASP A 628 21.81 -5.35 3.05
C ASP A 628 22.91 -5.96 2.16
N ARG A 629 23.13 -5.34 1.00
CA ARG A 629 24.16 -5.72 0.02
C ARG A 629 25.60 -5.78 0.57
N ASP A 630 25.88 -5.03 1.61
CA ASP A 630 27.21 -4.89 2.21
C ASP A 630 27.43 -5.90 3.35
N GLY A 631 26.38 -6.61 3.76
CA GLY A 631 26.39 -7.58 4.84
C GLY A 631 26.12 -6.97 6.21
N ASN A 632 25.51 -5.78 6.28
CA ASN A 632 25.02 -5.22 7.53
C ASN A 632 23.69 -5.88 7.89
N LEU A 633 23.59 -6.39 9.11
CA LEU A 633 22.39 -7.06 9.61
C LEU A 633 21.25 -6.04 9.82
N LYS A 634 20.11 -6.27 9.17
CA LYS A 634 18.86 -5.51 9.35
C LYS A 634 18.03 -6.12 10.49
N SER A 635 17.79 -7.43 10.44
CA SER A 635 16.95 -8.14 11.43
C SER A 635 17.33 -9.61 11.61
N GLU A 636 16.86 -10.23 12.71
CA GLU A 636 16.99 -11.68 12.96
C GLU A 636 15.82 -12.23 13.79
N PHE A 637 15.35 -13.44 13.47
CA PHE A 637 14.24 -14.09 14.20
C PHE A 637 14.20 -15.61 14.00
N ASN A 638 13.58 -16.33 14.95
CA ASN A 638 13.41 -17.79 14.83
C ASN A 638 12.17 -18.12 13.99
N VAL A 639 12.36 -18.93 12.96
CA VAL A 639 11.29 -19.42 12.08
C VAL A 639 10.60 -20.65 12.68
N PHE A 640 11.38 -21.59 13.20
CA PHE A 640 10.89 -22.81 13.82
C PHE A 640 11.28 -22.89 15.31
N ASP A 641 10.93 -24.00 15.96
CA ASP A 641 11.34 -24.23 17.35
C ASP A 641 12.87 -24.10 17.49
N SER A 642 13.31 -23.24 18.40
CA SER A 642 14.72 -22.91 18.63
C SER A 642 15.61 -24.11 19.00
N THR A 643 15.05 -25.28 19.29
CA THR A 643 15.77 -26.54 19.53
C THR A 643 16.02 -27.36 18.26
N ASN A 644 15.34 -27.07 17.15
CA ASN A 644 15.54 -27.73 15.86
C ASN A 644 16.97 -27.47 15.34
N ARG A 645 17.63 -28.50 14.79
CA ARG A 645 18.99 -28.42 14.25
C ARG A 645 19.11 -28.99 12.83
N ASP A 646 18.00 -29.09 12.11
CA ASP A 646 17.93 -29.61 10.75
C ASP A 646 18.43 -28.58 9.72
N GLY A 647 18.57 -27.32 10.14
CA GLY A 647 18.89 -26.18 9.29
C GLY A 647 17.63 -25.35 8.98
N LEU A 648 17.79 -24.34 8.14
CA LEU A 648 16.70 -23.50 7.65
C LEU A 648 16.91 -23.20 6.17
N GLU A 649 16.04 -23.76 5.35
CA GLU A 649 15.83 -23.29 3.98
C GLU A 649 14.98 -22.02 4.04
N VAL A 650 15.40 -21.00 3.30
CA VAL A 650 14.73 -19.70 3.23
C VAL A 650 14.35 -19.39 1.79
N VAL A 651 13.21 -18.74 1.63
CA VAL A 651 12.71 -18.17 0.38
C VAL A 651 12.25 -16.75 0.67
N ALA A 652 12.40 -15.85 -0.29
CA ALA A 652 11.84 -14.51 -0.26
C ALA A 652 10.97 -14.38 -1.50
N ALA A 653 9.69 -14.08 -1.32
CA ALA A 653 8.71 -13.95 -2.39
C ALA A 653 7.54 -13.11 -1.91
N ASP A 654 7.05 -12.22 -2.76
CA ASP A 654 5.74 -11.58 -2.57
C ASP A 654 4.66 -12.65 -2.81
N ILE A 655 3.99 -13.08 -1.74
CA ILE A 655 2.96 -14.12 -1.81
C ILE A 655 1.55 -13.60 -1.51
N ASP A 656 1.43 -12.34 -1.07
CA ASP A 656 0.14 -11.73 -0.78
C ASP A 656 -0.19 -10.50 -1.62
N GLY A 657 0.71 -10.12 -2.53
CA GLY A 657 0.50 -9.15 -3.60
C GLY A 657 0.73 -7.70 -3.19
N ASP A 658 1.28 -7.45 -1.99
CA ASP A 658 1.53 -6.10 -1.47
C ASP A 658 2.84 -5.47 -1.99
N PHE A 659 3.50 -6.11 -2.95
CA PHE A 659 4.78 -5.72 -3.55
C PHE A 659 5.97 -5.73 -2.58
N VAL A 660 5.77 -6.21 -1.35
CA VAL A 660 6.83 -6.52 -0.40
C VAL A 660 6.98 -8.04 -0.33
N ALA A 661 8.21 -8.52 -0.36
CA ALA A 661 8.47 -9.94 -0.27
C ALA A 661 8.33 -10.44 1.17
N GLU A 662 7.56 -11.52 1.35
CA GLU A 662 7.56 -12.26 2.61
C GLU A 662 8.82 -13.12 2.74
N ILE A 663 9.29 -13.26 3.98
CA ILE A 663 10.30 -14.24 4.35
C ILE A 663 9.61 -15.56 4.66
N ILE A 664 9.91 -16.57 3.85
CA ILE A 664 9.33 -17.91 3.96
C ILE A 664 10.40 -18.87 4.43
N GLY A 665 10.18 -19.47 5.60
CA GLY A 665 11.02 -20.56 6.08
C GLY A 665 10.39 -21.92 5.78
N LEU A 666 11.18 -22.82 5.21
CA LEU A 666 10.72 -24.15 4.79
C LEU A 666 11.23 -25.23 5.76
N SER A 667 10.38 -26.23 6.04
CA SER A 667 10.80 -27.41 6.80
C SER A 667 11.74 -28.30 5.99
N ALA A 668 12.73 -28.89 6.67
CA ALA A 668 13.60 -29.90 6.06
C ALA A 668 12.85 -31.19 5.70
N ASP A 669 11.84 -31.56 6.49
CA ASP A 669 10.96 -32.68 6.18
C ASP A 669 9.98 -32.29 5.07
N VAL A 670 9.89 -33.13 4.05
CA VAL A 670 8.95 -32.96 2.92
C VAL A 670 7.82 -33.97 3.00
N PHE A 671 6.60 -33.49 2.79
CA PHE A 671 5.45 -34.32 2.56
C PHE A 671 5.47 -34.84 1.12
N THR A 672 5.29 -36.16 0.96
CA THR A 672 5.14 -36.78 -0.36
C THR A 672 3.80 -37.49 -0.43
N LEU A 673 2.91 -37.08 -1.35
CA LEU A 673 1.75 -37.91 -1.68
C LEU A 673 2.24 -39.17 -2.39
N SER A 674 1.88 -40.34 -1.87
CA SER A 674 2.15 -41.62 -2.53
C SER A 674 1.16 -41.81 -3.69
N GLY A 675 1.41 -41.13 -4.82
CA GLY A 675 0.56 -41.13 -6.01
C GLY A 675 1.32 -41.38 -7.30
N ARG A 676 1.27 -42.64 -7.77
CA ARG A 676 1.88 -43.28 -8.97
C ARG A 676 3.42 -43.34 -9.05
N PRO A 677 4.02 -44.55 -9.08
CA PRO A 677 5.41 -44.71 -9.47
C PRO A 677 5.53 -44.49 -10.98
N GLY A 678 6.19 -43.42 -11.39
CA GLY A 678 6.46 -43.19 -12.81
C GLY A 678 6.94 -41.80 -13.22
N LEU A 679 7.60 -41.02 -12.36
CA LEU A 679 8.40 -39.85 -12.75
C LEU A 679 9.62 -39.75 -11.81
#